data_AF-A0A1G7TNJ0-F1
#
_entry.id   AF-A0A1G7TNJ0-F1
#
_cell.length_a   1.000
_cell.length_b   1.000
_cell.length_c   1.000
_cell.angle_alpha   90.00
_cell.angle_beta   90.00
_cell.angle_gamma   90.00
#
_symmetry.space_group_name_H-M   'P 1'
#
loop_
_entity.id
_entity.type
_entity.pdbx_description
1 polymer ?
#
loop_
_entity_poly.entity_id
_entity_poly.type
_entity_poly.pdbx_seq_one_letter_code
_entity_poly.pdbx_strand_id
1 'polypeptide(L)'
;MNREPGNGPERNETATLDSAFQARQVQSQGENQADRHQGYPRRTKLRTYPDNPADKSAKLGLAPYHSLAPKLNALQQRSDRVSVEVVGQSGLGRDLYLVTLTAPESPAETRVQERFRASIEEGRTVPEGLYKAPIWINNNIHGDEWEGTDGSLRVIEHLATSNDRETRELLRRSRIYFNLTANPDGRVAGTRANAAGFDLNRDFVTSSQPENRAMQDIVERTQPVMMLDQHGYVPNTLIEPTTPPHGQNYDFDLYIKHGYANALLMEKAVQALGHPEAAKPEIPFRDYPVGEWDGWAPIYTAQYAMYHGAVSYTIEIPLRVNRGDYESQPVEELRRRSRINTDVVEATIRTTLDYVDDNRRSLIANQTEMFRRGAAGEAQRFIPDGFVPGFGPEDRFSTEFPRAYVITDDRSAPAAARLVDQLVRHDVRVERAQRPFTLGGKRYQAGSYVVDMHQPKRGLANVMLEQGSDISDKAPVMYDISGWSHRLLWGASVDVHQRGQLRFDGKPVTAAAPTGHVGAAPGADLALALTDQKDVSAVNDLLNRGLELRRQDDGTVVVPARDRAAAKEVADRYGVRFTTAKPGGVALQRMTVAAAVSADELQVLRESGFDVRTISAAVLNAGFDWSRVDVLYVGAGLNHSQLNATAKAALDDFLRRGGVVTRGATGSRFNTDARLLRATPVAGWESANGVVNVVNGTGPVGTGALPHSFVYSPLWFTDLGAGVAVEQRYGGTVLAAGHWRAREDGTGGQDAAAGQAAVVSGTAATGAKVVLFGTEPMFRDHPKGLYAQVARALFWAGTR
;
A
#
# COMPACT_ATOMS: atom_id res chain seq x y z
N MET A 1 -9.15 27.02 -2.47
CA MET A 1 -8.16 26.00 -2.87
C MET A 1 -8.84 24.65 -2.71
N ASN A 2 -9.36 24.06 -3.79
CA ASN A 2 -9.87 22.69 -3.78
C ASN A 2 -8.73 21.75 -4.16
N ARG A 3 -7.71 21.64 -3.30
CA ARG A 3 -6.77 20.51 -3.39
C ARG A 3 -7.50 19.35 -2.73
N GLU A 4 -7.59 18.19 -3.40
CA GLU A 4 -8.04 17.00 -2.71
C GLU A 4 -6.99 16.68 -1.64
N PRO A 5 -7.32 16.75 -0.34
CA PRO A 5 -6.40 16.28 0.68
C PRO A 5 -6.06 14.83 0.37
N GLY A 6 -4.81 14.42 0.64
CA GLY A 6 -4.29 13.09 0.31
C GLY A 6 -5.14 11.94 0.85
N ASN A 7 -5.98 12.17 1.86
CA ASN A 7 -7.37 11.67 2.00
C ASN A 7 -7.99 12.26 3.29
N GLY A 8 -9.16 12.90 3.20
CA GLY A 8 -9.98 13.23 4.38
C GLY A 8 -10.85 12.06 4.85
N PRO A 9 -11.81 12.27 5.78
CA PRO A 9 -12.84 11.30 6.16
C PRO A 9 -13.70 10.75 5.01
N GLU A 10 -13.52 11.23 3.77
CA GLU A 10 -14.22 10.87 2.54
C GLU A 10 -14.19 9.36 2.22
N ARG A 11 -13.14 8.61 2.62
CA ARG A 11 -13.10 7.13 2.52
C ARG A 11 -14.32 6.47 3.20
N ASN A 12 -14.86 7.11 4.23
CA ASN A 12 -15.94 6.57 5.05
C ASN A 12 -17.34 6.97 4.55
N GLU A 13 -17.44 7.73 3.45
CA GLU A 13 -18.71 8.31 2.99
C GLU A 13 -19.49 7.43 2.02
N THR A 14 -18.80 6.60 1.22
CA THR A 14 -19.45 5.72 0.25
C THR A 14 -19.16 4.25 0.56
N ALA A 15 -20.21 3.44 0.65
CA ALA A 15 -20.08 2.00 0.81
C ALA A 15 -19.80 1.35 -0.55
N THR A 16 -18.78 0.51 -0.60
CA THR A 16 -18.49 -0.32 -1.76
C THR A 16 -19.60 -1.34 -1.96
N LEU A 17 -20.11 -1.42 -3.19
CA LEU A 17 -21.07 -2.42 -3.61
C LEU A 17 -20.40 -3.47 -4.48
N ASP A 18 -21.01 -4.65 -4.53
CA ASP A 18 -20.59 -5.72 -5.43
C ASP A 18 -20.54 -5.23 -6.89
N SER A 19 -19.32 -5.11 -7.39
CA SER A 19 -19.05 -5.06 -8.82
C SER A 19 -18.81 -6.49 -9.31
N ALA A 20 -18.79 -6.70 -10.63
CA ALA A 20 -18.45 -8.01 -11.24
C ALA A 20 -17.02 -8.50 -10.91
N PHE A 21 -16.28 -7.78 -10.07
CA PHE A 21 -14.96 -8.12 -9.59
C PHE A 21 -15.03 -9.23 -8.53
N GLN A 22 -14.86 -10.47 -8.96
CA GLN A 22 -14.26 -11.49 -8.11
C GLN A 22 -12.75 -11.41 -8.34
N ALA A 23 -12.01 -10.90 -7.35
CA ALA A 23 -10.57 -11.11 -7.25
C ALA A 23 -10.30 -12.62 -7.14
N ARG A 24 -10.40 -13.36 -8.25
CA ARG A 24 -9.59 -14.56 -8.37
C ARG A 24 -8.17 -14.04 -8.42
N GLN A 25 -7.26 -14.68 -7.70
CA GLN A 25 -5.83 -14.53 -7.96
C GLN A 25 -5.63 -14.80 -9.45
N VAL A 26 -5.65 -13.74 -10.26
CA VAL A 26 -5.12 -13.80 -11.61
C VAL A 26 -3.64 -13.99 -11.33
N GLN A 27 -3.20 -15.25 -11.31
CA GLN A 27 -1.79 -15.52 -11.54
C GLN A 27 -1.50 -14.85 -12.86
N SER A 28 -0.71 -13.77 -12.82
CA SER A 28 -0.24 -13.09 -14.01
C SER A 28 0.54 -14.12 -14.82
N GLN A 29 -0.16 -14.81 -15.72
CA GLN A 29 0.50 -15.49 -16.80
C GLN A 29 0.88 -14.36 -17.73
N GLY A 30 2.08 -13.81 -17.51
CA GLY A 30 2.76 -12.92 -18.44
C GLY A 30 3.06 -13.66 -19.74
N GLU A 31 2.01 -14.13 -20.42
CA GLU A 31 2.09 -14.59 -21.79
C GLU A 31 2.67 -13.41 -22.57
N ASN A 32 3.84 -13.62 -23.18
CA ASN A 32 4.67 -12.61 -23.85
C ASN A 32 5.69 -11.85 -22.96
N GLN A 33 6.26 -12.48 -21.94
CA GLN A 33 7.58 -12.06 -21.45
C GLN A 33 8.67 -12.48 -22.44
N ALA A 34 9.47 -11.53 -22.92
CA ALA A 34 10.62 -11.84 -23.76
C ALA A 34 11.71 -12.57 -22.95
N ASP A 35 12.48 -13.44 -23.62
CA ASP A 35 13.62 -14.11 -23.00
C ASP A 35 14.60 -13.06 -22.44
N ARG A 36 14.81 -13.08 -21.11
CA ARG A 36 15.73 -12.15 -20.43
C ARG A 36 17.18 -12.31 -20.89
N HIS A 37 17.53 -13.45 -21.48
CA HIS A 37 18.84 -13.72 -22.07
C HIS A 37 18.98 -13.16 -23.49
N GLN A 38 17.89 -12.71 -24.12
CA GLN A 38 17.94 -11.98 -25.37
C GLN A 38 18.47 -10.56 -25.12
N GLY A 39 19.26 -10.07 -26.09
CA GLY A 39 19.63 -8.67 -26.17
C GLY A 39 18.47 -7.75 -26.55
N TYR A 40 18.74 -6.46 -26.74
CA TYR A 40 17.76 -5.48 -27.19
C TYR A 40 17.87 -5.26 -28.70
N PRO A 41 16.76 -5.15 -29.45
CA PRO A 41 15.38 -5.13 -28.99
C PRO A 41 14.83 -6.54 -28.71
N ARG A 42 13.98 -6.63 -27.69
CA ARG A 42 13.19 -7.79 -27.32
C ARG A 42 11.80 -7.62 -27.93
N ARG A 43 11.55 -8.35 -29.02
CA ARG A 43 10.30 -8.23 -29.77
C ARG A 43 9.27 -9.21 -29.24
N THR A 44 8.09 -8.71 -28.91
CA THR A 44 6.95 -9.52 -28.50
C THR A 44 5.73 -9.22 -29.36
N LYS A 45 4.85 -10.20 -29.52
CA LYS A 45 3.56 -9.99 -30.18
C LYS A 45 2.53 -9.70 -29.09
N LEU A 46 2.12 -8.44 -28.97
CA LEU A 46 1.18 -8.03 -27.94
C LEU A 46 -0.24 -8.50 -28.27
N ARG A 47 -0.97 -8.96 -27.24
CA ARG A 47 -2.40 -9.23 -27.31
C ARG A 47 -3.15 -7.94 -27.67
N THR A 48 -4.00 -8.02 -28.69
CA THR A 48 -4.91 -6.94 -29.08
C THR A 48 -6.26 -7.14 -28.43
N TYR A 49 -6.90 -6.04 -28.02
CA TYR A 49 -8.23 -6.04 -27.43
C TYR A 49 -9.24 -5.53 -28.46
N PRO A 50 -10.50 -6.00 -28.40
CA PRO A 50 -11.57 -5.41 -29.21
C PRO A 50 -11.75 -3.92 -28.93
N ASP A 51 -12.22 -3.20 -29.94
CA ASP A 51 -12.61 -1.79 -29.80
C ASP A 51 -13.61 -1.64 -28.64
N ASN A 52 -13.31 -0.71 -27.75
CA ASN A 52 -14.14 -0.42 -26.59
C ASN A 52 -14.64 1.03 -26.65
N PRO A 53 -15.88 1.27 -27.12
CA PRO A 53 -16.44 2.61 -27.18
C PRO A 53 -16.73 3.21 -25.79
N ALA A 54 -16.74 2.38 -24.73
CA ALA A 54 -16.92 2.84 -23.35
C ALA A 54 -15.61 3.32 -22.69
N ASP A 55 -14.46 3.19 -23.36
CA ASP A 55 -13.20 3.71 -22.86
C ASP A 55 -13.26 5.24 -22.74
N LYS A 56 -13.23 5.73 -21.50
CA LYS A 56 -13.42 7.15 -21.19
C LYS A 56 -12.35 8.05 -21.82
N SER A 57 -11.14 7.53 -22.09
CA SER A 57 -10.06 8.31 -22.72
C SER A 57 -10.37 8.74 -24.16
N ALA A 58 -11.25 8.02 -24.88
CA ALA A 58 -11.59 8.33 -26.27
C ALA A 58 -12.30 9.69 -26.43
N LYS A 59 -13.14 10.08 -25.45
CA LYS A 59 -13.81 11.39 -25.44
C LYS A 59 -12.79 12.53 -25.44
N LEU A 60 -11.69 12.34 -24.71
CA LEU A 60 -10.59 13.30 -24.54
C LEU A 60 -9.69 13.42 -25.78
N GLY A 61 -9.92 12.60 -26.81
CA GLY A 61 -9.06 12.54 -28.00
C GLY A 61 -7.69 11.89 -27.72
N LEU A 62 -7.58 11.16 -26.63
CA LEU A 62 -6.40 10.42 -26.22
C LEU A 62 -6.47 8.97 -26.71
N ALA A 63 -5.35 8.24 -26.66
CA ALA A 63 -5.27 6.85 -27.08
C ALA A 63 -6.11 5.93 -26.15
N PRO A 64 -7.19 5.29 -26.65
CA PRO A 64 -7.90 4.29 -25.87
C PRO A 64 -7.05 3.03 -25.69
N TYR A 65 -7.30 2.29 -24.62
CA TYR A 65 -6.48 1.15 -24.20
C TYR A 65 -6.32 0.09 -25.30
N HIS A 66 -7.42 -0.24 -25.99
CA HIS A 66 -7.39 -1.22 -27.10
C HIS A 66 -6.47 -0.80 -28.26
N SER A 67 -6.20 0.51 -28.42
CA SER A 67 -5.33 1.03 -29.47
C SER A 67 -3.83 0.98 -29.14
N LEU A 68 -3.47 0.75 -27.87
CA LEU A 68 -2.06 0.77 -27.42
C LEU A 68 -1.25 -0.38 -28.05
N ALA A 69 -1.73 -1.62 -27.93
CA ALA A 69 -1.02 -2.78 -28.47
C ALA A 69 -0.79 -2.72 -29.99
N PRO A 70 -1.77 -2.35 -30.85
CA PRO A 70 -1.53 -2.14 -32.27
C PRO A 70 -0.44 -1.09 -32.57
N LYS A 71 -0.47 0.07 -31.90
CA LYS A 71 0.55 1.13 -32.07
C LYS A 71 1.95 0.64 -31.71
N LEU A 72 2.06 -0.08 -30.59
CA LEU A 72 3.32 -0.63 -30.11
C LEU A 72 3.85 -1.75 -31.02
N ASN A 73 2.98 -2.64 -31.51
CA ASN A 73 3.36 -3.65 -32.50
C ASN A 73 3.91 -3.01 -33.78
N ALA A 74 3.30 -1.92 -34.26
CA ALA A 74 3.79 -1.18 -35.44
C ALA A 74 5.16 -0.52 -35.18
N LEU A 75 5.34 0.09 -34.00
CA LEU A 75 6.61 0.67 -33.57
C LEU A 75 7.74 -0.36 -33.50
N GLN A 76 7.48 -1.53 -32.91
CA GLN A 76 8.43 -2.65 -32.84
C GLN A 76 8.86 -3.14 -34.23
N GLN A 77 7.98 -3.09 -35.23
CA GLN A 77 8.31 -3.53 -36.59
C GLN A 77 9.24 -2.55 -37.30
N ARG A 78 9.01 -1.24 -37.14
CA ARG A 78 9.74 -0.18 -37.86
C ARG A 78 10.99 0.36 -37.16
N SER A 79 11.25 -0.04 -35.92
CA SER A 79 12.41 0.39 -35.13
C SER A 79 13.18 -0.81 -34.57
N ASP A 80 14.51 -0.71 -34.54
CA ASP A 80 15.41 -1.65 -33.87
C ASP A 80 15.74 -1.22 -32.42
N ARG A 81 15.13 -0.12 -31.95
CA ARG A 81 15.39 0.46 -30.62
C ARG A 81 14.30 0.19 -29.60
N VAL A 82 13.20 -0.43 -30.01
CA VAL A 82 11.98 -0.62 -29.21
C VAL A 82 11.83 -2.08 -28.80
N SER A 83 11.77 -2.32 -27.50
CA SER A 83 11.23 -3.55 -26.92
C SER A 83 9.89 -3.26 -26.27
N VAL A 84 8.98 -4.23 -26.28
CA VAL A 84 7.77 -4.15 -25.45
C VAL A 84 7.58 -5.47 -24.73
N GLU A 85 7.32 -5.41 -23.43
CA GLU A 85 7.09 -6.57 -22.57
C GLU A 85 5.75 -6.40 -21.83
N VAL A 86 5.06 -7.52 -21.57
CA VAL A 86 3.93 -7.55 -20.63
C VAL A 86 4.48 -7.92 -19.24
N VAL A 87 4.48 -6.96 -18.33
CA VAL A 87 5.09 -7.12 -16.99
C VAL A 87 4.12 -7.63 -15.94
N GLY A 88 2.82 -7.60 -16.23
CA GLY A 88 1.77 -8.06 -15.36
C GLY A 88 0.40 -7.87 -16.00
N GLN A 89 -0.65 -8.16 -15.22
CA GLN A 89 -2.02 -7.91 -15.62
C GLN A 89 -2.77 -7.21 -14.48
N SER A 90 -3.72 -6.35 -14.83
CA SER A 90 -4.62 -5.70 -13.89
C SER A 90 -5.62 -6.68 -13.27
N GLY A 91 -6.39 -6.20 -12.29
CA GLY A 91 -7.46 -6.98 -11.67
C GLY A 91 -8.49 -7.58 -12.66
N LEU A 92 -8.80 -6.89 -13.76
CA LEU A 92 -9.68 -7.39 -14.84
C LEU A 92 -8.93 -8.08 -15.97
N GLY A 93 -7.64 -8.36 -15.80
CA GLY A 93 -6.83 -9.13 -16.75
C GLY A 93 -6.32 -8.34 -17.96
N ARG A 94 -6.24 -7.00 -17.89
CA ARG A 94 -5.61 -6.16 -18.93
C ARG A 94 -4.10 -6.17 -18.77
N ASP A 95 -3.36 -6.25 -19.87
CA ASP A 95 -1.90 -6.27 -19.88
C ASP A 95 -1.29 -4.93 -19.45
N LEU A 96 -0.27 -5.01 -18.60
CA LEU A 96 0.57 -3.88 -18.20
C LEU A 96 1.81 -3.85 -19.11
N TYR A 97 1.91 -2.81 -19.95
CA TYR A 97 2.97 -2.70 -20.96
C TYR A 97 4.18 -1.92 -20.45
N LEU A 98 5.35 -2.54 -20.50
CA LEU A 98 6.64 -1.87 -20.35
C LEU A 98 7.31 -1.72 -21.72
N VAL A 99 7.51 -0.49 -22.16
CA VAL A 99 8.24 -0.18 -23.39
C VAL A 99 9.67 0.21 -23.04
N THR A 100 10.66 -0.44 -23.64
CA THR A 100 12.08 -0.12 -23.44
C THR A 100 12.66 0.49 -24.71
N LEU A 101 13.26 1.68 -24.58
CA LEU A 101 13.99 2.40 -25.62
C LEU A 101 15.48 2.36 -25.32
N THR A 102 16.27 1.76 -26.21
CA THR A 102 17.74 1.77 -26.13
C THR A 102 18.36 1.45 -27.49
N ALA A 103 19.62 1.85 -27.71
CA ALA A 103 20.38 1.39 -28.88
C ALA A 103 20.53 -0.14 -28.82
N PRO A 104 20.50 -0.85 -29.97
CA PRO A 104 20.58 -2.30 -30.01
C PRO A 104 21.72 -2.86 -29.15
N GLU A 105 21.45 -3.96 -28.48
CA GLU A 105 22.41 -4.67 -27.64
C GLU A 105 22.39 -6.14 -28.00
N SER A 106 23.56 -6.73 -28.19
CA SER A 106 23.72 -8.17 -28.24
C SER A 106 23.43 -8.81 -26.87
N PRO A 107 23.09 -10.11 -26.83
CA PRO A 107 22.98 -10.86 -25.57
C PRO A 107 24.23 -10.73 -24.66
N ALA A 108 25.42 -10.59 -25.23
CA ALA A 108 26.65 -10.44 -24.48
C ALA A 108 26.75 -9.06 -23.82
N GLU A 109 26.42 -7.99 -24.54
CA GLU A 109 26.38 -6.62 -24.01
C GLU A 109 25.32 -6.49 -22.91
N THR A 110 24.12 -7.04 -23.12
CA THR A 110 23.08 -7.05 -22.09
C THR A 110 23.56 -7.76 -20.83
N ARG A 111 24.22 -8.93 -20.93
CA ARG A 111 24.81 -9.60 -19.77
C ARG A 111 25.90 -8.77 -19.07
N VAL A 112 26.64 -7.94 -19.80
CA VAL A 112 27.62 -7.00 -19.18
C VAL A 112 26.88 -5.94 -18.38
N GLN A 113 25.82 -5.34 -18.94
CA GLN A 113 25.01 -4.34 -18.23
C GLN A 113 24.36 -4.92 -16.97
N GLU A 114 23.84 -6.16 -17.00
CA GLU A 114 23.28 -6.81 -15.81
C GLU A 114 24.34 -7.06 -14.71
N ARG A 115 25.59 -7.39 -15.10
CA ARG A 115 26.70 -7.50 -14.13
C ARG A 115 27.10 -6.16 -13.54
N PHE A 116 27.04 -5.09 -14.33
CA PHE A 116 27.25 -3.73 -13.83
C PHE A 116 26.15 -3.31 -12.86
N ARG A 117 24.88 -3.56 -13.19
CA ARG A 117 23.74 -3.33 -12.30
C ARG A 117 23.95 -4.01 -10.94
N ALA A 118 24.24 -5.31 -10.95
CA ALA A 118 24.51 -6.07 -9.73
C ALA A 118 25.77 -5.59 -8.98
N SER A 119 26.79 -5.09 -9.68
CA SER A 119 27.98 -4.53 -9.02
C SER A 119 27.68 -3.20 -8.33
N ILE A 120 26.87 -2.34 -8.95
CA ILE A 120 26.39 -1.08 -8.36
C ILE A 120 25.58 -1.37 -7.10
N GLU A 121 24.67 -2.35 -7.15
CA GLU A 121 23.87 -2.78 -5.98
C GLU A 121 24.76 -3.27 -4.83
N GLU A 122 25.90 -3.90 -5.11
CA GLU A 122 26.90 -4.27 -4.11
C GLU A 122 27.82 -3.10 -3.69
N GLY A 123 27.49 -1.87 -4.08
CA GLY A 123 28.28 -0.67 -3.77
C GLY A 123 29.63 -0.59 -4.48
N ARG A 124 29.82 -1.36 -5.57
CA ARG A 124 31.06 -1.38 -6.35
C ARG A 124 30.95 -0.48 -7.58
N THR A 125 32.02 0.25 -7.86
CA THR A 125 32.13 1.08 -9.06
C THR A 125 32.21 0.22 -10.32
N VAL A 126 31.74 0.77 -11.44
CA VAL A 126 31.78 0.15 -12.76
C VAL A 126 32.61 1.00 -13.71
N PRO A 127 33.18 0.41 -14.79
CA PRO A 127 33.97 1.16 -15.76
C PRO A 127 33.22 2.36 -16.31
N GLU A 128 33.91 3.50 -16.32
CA GLU A 128 33.31 4.76 -16.71
C GLU A 128 32.86 4.73 -18.18
N GLY A 129 31.70 5.35 -18.48
CA GLY A 129 31.20 5.40 -19.85
C GLY A 129 30.50 4.13 -20.35
N LEU A 130 30.69 2.98 -19.68
CA LEU A 130 30.20 1.69 -20.20
C LEU A 130 28.81 1.28 -19.70
N TYR A 131 28.41 1.70 -18.49
CA TYR A 131 27.07 1.40 -17.98
C TYR A 131 26.02 2.35 -18.56
N LYS A 132 24.95 1.79 -19.12
CA LYS A 132 23.82 2.57 -19.63
C LYS A 132 22.91 2.98 -18.47
N ALA A 133 22.56 4.27 -18.39
CA ALA A 133 21.70 4.79 -17.33
C ALA A 133 20.26 4.27 -17.47
N PRO A 134 19.70 3.58 -16.47
CA PRO A 134 18.30 3.20 -16.46
C PRO A 134 17.40 4.38 -16.01
N ILE A 135 16.40 4.72 -16.82
CA ILE A 135 15.43 5.78 -16.54
C ILE A 135 14.03 5.18 -16.60
N TRP A 136 13.19 5.42 -15.59
CA TRP A 136 11.83 4.88 -15.55
C TRP A 136 10.77 5.98 -15.57
N ILE A 137 9.84 5.91 -16.50
CA ILE A 137 8.66 6.77 -16.61
C ILE A 137 7.43 5.94 -16.30
N ASN A 138 6.72 6.29 -15.24
CA ASN A 138 5.45 5.69 -14.85
C ASN A 138 4.30 6.63 -15.23
N ASN A 139 3.20 6.05 -15.73
CA ASN A 139 2.08 6.82 -16.22
C ASN A 139 0.76 6.21 -15.77
N ASN A 140 -0.23 7.08 -15.52
CA ASN A 140 -1.63 6.70 -15.35
C ASN A 140 -1.83 5.63 -14.24
N ILE A 141 -1.17 5.88 -13.10
CA ILE A 141 -1.37 5.11 -11.86
C ILE A 141 -2.75 5.36 -11.26
N HIS A 142 -3.24 6.59 -11.40
CA HIS A 142 -4.66 6.90 -11.25
C HIS A 142 -5.33 6.80 -12.62
N GLY A 143 -6.40 6.02 -12.71
CA GLY A 143 -7.00 5.70 -13.99
C GLY A 143 -7.61 6.91 -14.70
N ASP A 144 -8.16 7.87 -13.96
CA ASP A 144 -8.76 9.10 -14.47
C ASP A 144 -7.77 10.26 -14.69
N GLU A 145 -6.47 9.96 -14.78
CA GLU A 145 -5.37 10.87 -15.10
C GLU A 145 -4.66 10.37 -16.36
N TRP A 146 -5.19 10.72 -17.53
CA TRP A 146 -4.92 9.97 -18.77
C TRP A 146 -3.68 10.41 -19.56
N GLU A 147 -3.32 11.70 -19.48
CA GLU A 147 -2.40 12.35 -20.42
C GLU A 147 -0.94 11.88 -20.33
N GLY A 148 -0.52 11.36 -19.18
CA GLY A 148 0.80 10.75 -18.99
C GLY A 148 1.12 9.71 -20.07
N THR A 149 0.16 8.83 -20.36
CA THR A 149 0.28 7.78 -21.38
C THR A 149 0.55 8.37 -22.77
N ASP A 150 -0.21 9.38 -23.17
CA ASP A 150 -0.11 9.97 -24.51
C ASP A 150 1.13 10.84 -24.66
N GLY A 151 1.57 11.54 -23.61
CA GLY A 151 2.83 12.28 -23.60
C GLY A 151 4.02 11.34 -23.72
N SER A 152 4.00 10.22 -22.99
CA SER A 152 4.97 9.15 -23.12
C SER A 152 4.97 8.53 -24.53
N LEU A 153 3.80 8.32 -25.16
CA LEU A 153 3.73 7.81 -26.53
C LEU A 153 4.40 8.75 -27.55
N ARG A 154 4.27 10.08 -27.40
CA ARG A 154 4.97 11.05 -28.26
C ARG A 154 6.48 10.95 -28.12
N VAL A 155 6.99 10.87 -26.88
CA VAL A 155 8.42 10.69 -26.61
C VAL A 155 8.92 9.35 -27.15
N ILE A 156 8.20 8.26 -26.93
CA ILE A 156 8.52 6.93 -27.46
C ILE A 156 8.62 6.98 -28.99
N GLU A 157 7.63 7.56 -29.68
CA GLU A 157 7.63 7.64 -31.14
C GLU A 157 8.82 8.46 -31.66
N HIS A 158 9.11 9.59 -31.03
CA HIS A 158 10.27 10.40 -31.37
C HIS A 158 11.59 9.64 -31.20
N LEU A 159 11.83 9.03 -30.04
CA LEU A 159 13.07 8.28 -29.77
C LEU A 159 13.23 7.04 -30.67
N ALA A 160 12.11 6.38 -31.00
CA ALA A 160 12.09 5.20 -31.86
C ALA A 160 12.42 5.51 -33.33
N THR A 161 12.07 6.71 -33.80
CA THR A 161 12.09 7.06 -35.24
C THR A 161 13.10 8.13 -35.61
N SER A 162 13.56 8.94 -34.65
CA SER A 162 14.50 10.03 -34.95
C SER A 162 15.89 9.51 -35.32
N ASN A 163 16.53 10.21 -36.26
CA ASN A 163 17.87 9.93 -36.76
C ASN A 163 18.89 11.01 -36.38
N ASP A 164 18.49 11.98 -35.57
CA ASP A 164 19.38 13.01 -35.07
C ASP A 164 20.50 12.40 -34.18
N ARG A 165 21.61 13.12 -34.07
CA ARG A 165 22.78 12.65 -33.33
C ARG A 165 22.52 12.53 -31.84
N GLU A 166 21.76 13.46 -31.28
CA GLU A 166 21.48 13.57 -29.85
C GLU A 166 20.68 12.37 -29.36
N THR A 167 19.56 12.04 -30.03
CA THR A 167 18.75 10.84 -29.75
C THR A 167 19.58 9.56 -29.83
N ARG A 168 20.46 9.41 -30.83
CA ARG A 168 21.28 8.20 -30.96
C ARG A 168 22.30 8.08 -29.84
N GLU A 169 22.94 9.18 -29.44
CA GLU A 169 23.89 9.17 -28.32
C GLU A 169 23.19 8.93 -26.98
N LEU A 170 22.03 9.55 -26.74
CA LEU A 170 21.19 9.29 -25.58
C LEU A 170 20.87 7.79 -25.46
N LEU A 171 20.34 7.17 -26.52
CA LEU A 171 19.97 5.75 -26.51
C LEU A 171 21.19 4.81 -26.45
N ARG A 172 22.37 5.26 -26.87
CA ARG A 172 23.63 4.52 -26.68
C ARG A 172 24.08 4.52 -25.21
N ARG A 173 23.74 5.57 -24.46
CA ARG A 173 24.15 5.79 -23.06
C ARG A 173 23.05 5.48 -22.03
N SER A 174 21.84 5.18 -22.48
CA SER A 174 20.67 5.00 -21.59
C SER A 174 19.78 3.83 -22.00
N ARG A 175 19.03 3.31 -21.03
CA ARG A 175 17.88 2.43 -21.21
C ARG A 175 16.68 3.13 -20.59
N ILE A 176 15.70 3.49 -21.42
CA ILE A 176 14.54 4.28 -20.99
C ILE A 176 13.33 3.35 -20.97
N TYR A 177 12.67 3.22 -19.82
CA TYR A 177 11.57 2.31 -19.58
C TYR A 177 10.28 3.12 -19.36
N PHE A 178 9.24 2.83 -20.13
CA PHE A 178 7.93 3.46 -19.98
C PHE A 178 6.90 2.43 -19.55
N ASN A 179 6.40 2.54 -18.32
CA ASN A 179 5.16 1.87 -17.93
C ASN A 179 4.00 2.72 -18.46
N LEU A 180 3.36 2.27 -19.55
CA LEU A 180 2.42 3.12 -20.29
C LEU A 180 1.11 3.40 -19.56
N THR A 181 0.62 2.42 -18.81
CA THR A 181 -0.57 2.57 -17.97
C THR A 181 -0.45 1.60 -16.80
N ALA A 182 -0.29 2.15 -15.60
CA ALA A 182 -0.24 1.38 -14.36
C ALA A 182 -1.64 0.92 -13.93
N ASN A 183 -2.70 1.66 -14.29
CA ASN A 183 -4.09 1.32 -13.95
C ASN A 183 -4.99 1.27 -15.20
N PRO A 184 -4.83 0.27 -16.09
CA PRO A 184 -5.62 0.20 -17.32
C PRO A 184 -7.12 -0.03 -17.07
N ASP A 185 -7.49 -0.61 -15.93
CA ASP A 185 -8.89 -0.83 -15.58
C ASP A 185 -9.57 0.49 -15.19
N GLY A 186 -8.95 1.26 -14.30
CA GLY A 186 -9.39 2.60 -13.94
C GLY A 186 -9.35 3.54 -15.15
N ARG A 187 -8.35 3.39 -16.04
CA ARG A 187 -8.25 4.17 -17.29
C ARG A 187 -9.48 4.04 -18.16
N VAL A 188 -9.89 2.80 -18.41
CA VAL A 188 -11.07 2.50 -19.22
C VAL A 188 -12.34 2.99 -18.55
N ALA A 189 -12.47 2.77 -17.23
CA ALA A 189 -13.64 3.15 -16.44
C ALA A 189 -13.74 4.67 -16.16
N GLY A 190 -12.63 5.39 -16.26
CA GLY A 190 -12.50 6.78 -15.81
C GLY A 190 -12.60 6.93 -14.31
N THR A 191 -11.97 6.02 -13.57
CA THR A 191 -11.90 6.05 -12.10
C THR A 191 -10.45 6.17 -11.64
N ARG A 192 -10.22 6.95 -10.58
CA ARG A 192 -8.90 7.07 -9.93
C ARG A 192 -8.38 5.71 -9.47
N ALA A 193 -9.19 5.01 -8.69
CA ALA A 193 -8.87 3.69 -8.15
C ALA A 193 -8.82 2.59 -9.23
N ASN A 194 -8.16 1.47 -8.92
CA ASN A 194 -8.19 0.27 -9.76
C ASN A 194 -9.55 -0.45 -9.68
N ALA A 195 -9.69 -1.59 -10.38
CA ALA A 195 -10.92 -2.37 -10.39
C ALA A 195 -11.36 -2.91 -9.02
N ALA A 196 -10.41 -3.06 -8.08
CA ALA A 196 -10.67 -3.47 -6.70
C ALA A 196 -11.07 -2.29 -5.80
N GLY A 197 -11.02 -1.04 -6.28
CA GLY A 197 -11.32 0.16 -5.49
C GLY A 197 -10.14 0.71 -4.69
N PHE A 198 -8.91 0.29 -4.98
CA PHE A 198 -7.69 0.76 -4.32
C PHE A 198 -7.06 1.93 -5.07
N ASP A 199 -6.58 2.93 -4.32
CA ASP A 199 -5.64 3.93 -4.83
C ASP A 199 -4.23 3.29 -4.88
N LEU A 200 -3.74 3.02 -6.09
CA LEU A 200 -2.45 2.37 -6.30
C LEU A 200 -1.27 3.21 -5.81
N ASN A 201 -1.40 4.54 -5.77
CA ASN A 201 -0.36 5.43 -5.24
C ASN A 201 -0.41 5.54 -3.71
N ARG A 202 -0.99 4.54 -3.03
CA ARG A 202 -1.00 4.38 -1.56
C ARG A 202 -0.62 2.96 -1.12
N ASP A 203 -0.25 2.09 -2.05
CA ASP A 203 -0.12 0.65 -1.83
C ASP A 203 1.31 0.12 -1.99
N PHE A 204 2.34 0.95 -2.25
CA PHE A 204 3.66 0.42 -2.61
C PHE A 204 4.29 -0.50 -1.55
N VAL A 205 4.40 -0.11 -0.27
CA VAL A 205 4.97 -1.02 0.74
C VAL A 205 4.02 -2.12 1.19
N THR A 206 2.70 -1.94 1.05
CA THR A 206 1.71 -2.97 1.39
C THR A 206 1.64 -4.04 0.29
N SER A 207 1.81 -3.64 -0.97
CA SER A 207 1.82 -4.50 -2.16
C SER A 207 0.60 -5.44 -2.23
N SER A 208 -0.58 -4.90 -1.93
CA SER A 208 -1.82 -5.67 -1.94
C SER A 208 -2.33 -5.93 -3.36
N GLN A 209 -2.14 -4.97 -4.27
CA GLN A 209 -2.70 -4.99 -5.62
C GLN A 209 -1.75 -5.58 -6.67
N PRO A 210 -2.26 -6.29 -7.69
CA PRO A 210 -1.42 -6.88 -8.74
C PRO A 210 -0.68 -5.83 -9.57
N GLU A 211 -1.26 -4.66 -9.78
CA GLU A 211 -0.61 -3.55 -10.48
C GLU A 211 0.61 -3.01 -9.72
N ASN A 212 0.50 -2.84 -8.40
CA ASN A 212 1.63 -2.42 -7.55
C ASN A 212 2.76 -3.45 -7.54
N ARG A 213 2.44 -4.75 -7.50
CA ARG A 213 3.44 -5.83 -7.60
C ARG A 213 4.20 -5.76 -8.93
N ALA A 214 3.50 -5.54 -10.04
CA ALA A 214 4.14 -5.37 -11.35
C ALA A 214 5.05 -4.14 -11.41
N MET A 215 4.67 -3.02 -10.77
CA MET A 215 5.53 -1.83 -10.67
C MET A 215 6.75 -2.05 -9.77
N GLN A 216 6.62 -2.84 -8.69
CA GLN A 216 7.75 -3.26 -7.86
C GLN A 216 8.75 -4.09 -8.68
N ASP A 217 8.26 -5.08 -9.43
CA ASP A 217 9.09 -5.87 -10.34
C ASP A 217 9.83 -4.99 -11.36
N ILE A 218 9.20 -3.91 -11.85
CA ILE A 218 9.85 -2.95 -12.76
C ILE A 218 11.00 -2.23 -12.06
N VAL A 219 10.77 -1.59 -10.90
CA VAL A 219 11.81 -0.78 -10.25
C VAL A 219 12.97 -1.64 -9.76
N GLU A 220 12.71 -2.85 -9.28
CA GLU A 220 13.74 -3.82 -8.89
C GLU A 220 14.57 -4.28 -10.07
N ARG A 221 13.91 -4.70 -11.15
CA ARG A 221 14.58 -5.22 -12.34
C ARG A 221 15.40 -4.13 -13.07
N THR A 222 14.87 -2.91 -13.12
CA THR A 222 15.48 -1.82 -13.89
C THR A 222 16.49 -1.01 -13.09
N GLN A 223 16.37 -0.97 -11.76
CA GLN A 223 17.21 -0.20 -10.83
C GLN A 223 17.45 1.24 -11.33
N PRO A 224 16.38 2.02 -11.56
CA PRO A 224 16.47 3.31 -12.23
C PRO A 224 17.33 4.29 -11.43
N VAL A 225 18.17 5.08 -12.13
CA VAL A 225 18.85 6.23 -11.51
C VAL A 225 17.94 7.45 -11.46
N MET A 226 16.87 7.45 -12.27
CA MET A 226 15.90 8.53 -12.41
C MET A 226 14.50 7.96 -12.65
N MET A 227 13.49 8.51 -11.96
CA MET A 227 12.10 8.08 -12.07
C MET A 227 11.13 9.28 -12.16
N LEU A 228 10.15 9.24 -13.07
CA LEU A 228 9.04 10.19 -13.10
C LEU A 228 7.71 9.48 -13.00
N ASP A 229 6.84 9.88 -12.08
CA ASP A 229 5.43 9.49 -12.00
C ASP A 229 4.55 10.61 -12.55
N GLN A 230 3.81 10.34 -13.62
CA GLN A 230 2.97 11.34 -14.29
C GLN A 230 1.52 11.25 -13.80
N HIS A 231 1.04 12.36 -13.23
CA HIS A 231 -0.26 12.53 -12.57
C HIS A 231 -1.05 13.75 -13.07
N GLY A 232 -2.28 13.87 -12.58
CA GLY A 232 -3.10 15.10 -12.63
C GLY A 232 -4.19 15.11 -11.53
N TYR A 233 -4.80 16.21 -11.12
CA TYR A 233 -4.58 17.55 -11.57
C TYR A 233 -4.55 18.47 -10.36
N VAL A 234 -3.65 19.43 -10.39
CA VAL A 234 -3.53 20.52 -9.42
C VAL A 234 -3.70 21.85 -10.14
N PRO A 235 -4.00 22.99 -9.49
CA PRO A 235 -4.21 24.25 -10.21
C PRO A 235 -3.02 24.74 -11.04
N ASN A 236 -1.80 24.41 -10.62
CA ASN A 236 -0.52 24.84 -11.21
C ASN A 236 0.37 23.60 -11.31
N THR A 237 1.06 23.36 -12.44
CA THR A 237 1.89 22.16 -12.63
C THR A 237 2.83 21.95 -11.43
N LEU A 238 2.63 20.88 -10.66
CA LEU A 238 3.48 20.57 -9.51
C LEU A 238 4.63 19.67 -9.96
N ILE A 239 5.85 20.03 -9.54
CA ILE A 239 7.08 19.30 -9.85
C ILE A 239 7.83 19.09 -8.54
N GLU A 240 7.90 17.86 -8.03
CA GLU A 240 8.69 17.53 -6.83
C GLU A 240 10.17 17.99 -6.99
N PRO A 241 10.90 18.30 -5.90
CA PRO A 241 10.83 17.69 -4.56
C PRO A 241 9.67 18.14 -3.65
N THR A 242 9.34 17.29 -2.68
CA THR A 242 8.28 17.47 -1.66
C THR A 242 8.65 18.53 -0.61
N THR A 243 7.65 19.01 0.14
CA THR A 243 7.88 19.71 1.42
C THR A 243 8.37 18.72 2.48
N PRO A 244 8.98 19.16 3.60
CA PRO A 244 9.06 18.30 4.78
C PRO A 244 7.64 18.02 5.33
N PRO A 245 7.45 16.96 6.14
CA PRO A 245 8.46 15.98 6.56
C PRO A 245 8.99 15.08 5.44
N HIS A 246 10.31 14.85 5.44
CA HIS A 246 10.95 13.90 4.52
C HIS A 246 11.15 12.56 5.21
N GLY A 247 10.99 11.44 4.48
CA GLY A 247 11.24 10.11 5.03
C GLY A 247 12.62 9.99 5.69
N GLN A 248 12.64 9.64 6.98
CA GLN A 248 13.86 9.63 7.80
C GLN A 248 14.90 8.57 7.40
N ASN A 249 14.56 7.65 6.50
CA ASN A 249 15.41 6.56 6.05
C ASN A 249 16.16 6.88 4.74
N TYR A 250 15.93 8.06 4.15
CA TYR A 250 16.59 8.45 2.91
C TYR A 250 18.04 8.89 3.14
N ASP A 251 18.94 8.53 2.23
CA ASP A 251 20.20 9.26 2.06
C ASP A 251 19.90 10.55 1.28
N PHE A 252 19.22 11.50 1.93
CA PHE A 252 18.62 12.67 1.27
C PHE A 252 19.66 13.59 0.60
N ASP A 253 20.92 13.57 1.06
CA ASP A 253 22.05 14.30 0.46
C ASP A 253 22.34 13.86 -0.98
N LEU A 254 22.07 12.59 -1.29
CA LEU A 254 22.27 12.01 -2.61
C LEU A 254 21.11 12.34 -3.56
N TYR A 255 19.90 12.51 -3.02
CA TYR A 255 18.69 12.86 -3.76
C TYR A 255 18.61 14.36 -4.07
N ILE A 256 18.57 15.21 -3.05
CA ILE A 256 18.05 16.57 -3.17
C ILE A 256 18.85 17.46 -4.13
N LYS A 257 20.17 17.23 -4.23
CA LYS A 257 21.06 17.97 -5.14
C LYS A 257 20.71 17.80 -6.63
N HIS A 258 20.21 16.62 -7.01
CA HIS A 258 19.71 16.38 -8.38
C HIS A 258 18.22 16.63 -8.48
N GLY A 259 17.48 16.20 -7.44
CA GLY A 259 16.05 16.44 -7.24
C GLY A 259 15.68 17.87 -7.60
N TYR A 260 16.26 18.81 -6.87
CA TYR A 260 15.98 20.23 -7.02
C TYR A 260 16.51 20.82 -8.35
N ALA A 261 17.72 20.43 -8.79
CA ALA A 261 18.32 20.97 -9.99
C ALA A 261 17.53 20.65 -11.27
N ASN A 262 17.08 19.40 -11.43
CA ASN A 262 16.27 19.01 -12.58
C ASN A 262 14.83 19.57 -12.49
N ALA A 263 14.26 19.70 -11.28
CA ALA A 263 12.96 20.37 -11.09
C ALA A 263 12.94 21.80 -11.62
N LEU A 264 14.00 22.59 -11.37
CA LEU A 264 14.15 23.94 -11.90
C LEU A 264 14.27 23.97 -13.44
N LEU A 265 14.80 22.92 -14.06
CA LEU A 265 14.86 22.81 -15.52
C LEU A 265 13.49 22.43 -16.09
N MET A 266 12.78 21.49 -15.47
CA MET A 266 11.42 21.13 -15.86
C MET A 266 10.46 22.32 -15.73
N GLU A 267 10.56 23.10 -14.65
CA GLU A 267 9.82 24.36 -14.48
C GLU A 267 10.02 25.29 -15.69
N LYS A 268 11.27 25.54 -16.08
CA LYS A 268 11.59 26.40 -17.23
C LYS A 268 11.07 25.82 -18.55
N ALA A 269 11.15 24.50 -18.73
CA ALA A 269 10.67 23.83 -19.93
C ALA A 269 9.15 23.95 -20.07
N VAL A 270 8.41 23.78 -18.97
CA VAL A 270 6.95 23.96 -18.94
C VAL A 270 6.58 25.43 -19.21
N GLN A 271 7.29 26.39 -18.61
CA GLN A 271 7.09 27.82 -18.90
C GLN A 271 7.34 28.15 -20.38
N ALA A 272 8.36 27.52 -20.99
CA ALA A 272 8.73 27.74 -22.38
C ALA A 272 7.69 27.21 -23.40
N LEU A 273 6.75 26.36 -22.98
CA LEU A 273 5.63 25.93 -23.84
C LEU A 273 4.70 27.10 -24.22
N GLY A 274 4.69 28.18 -23.41
CA GLY A 274 3.90 29.37 -23.68
C GLY A 274 2.40 29.23 -23.46
N HIS A 275 1.95 28.13 -22.83
CA HIS A 275 0.56 27.93 -22.43
C HIS A 275 0.24 28.77 -21.18
N PRO A 276 -0.64 29.79 -21.24
CA PRO A 276 -0.95 30.62 -20.08
C PRO A 276 -1.44 29.84 -18.85
N GLU A 277 -2.16 28.74 -19.07
CA GLU A 277 -2.71 27.88 -18.03
C GLU A 277 -1.67 26.98 -17.35
N ALA A 278 -0.51 26.78 -17.96
CA ALA A 278 0.61 26.01 -17.40
C ALA A 278 1.82 26.90 -17.05
N ALA A 279 1.69 28.23 -17.17
CA ALA A 279 2.80 29.18 -17.09
C ALA A 279 3.42 29.34 -15.69
N LYS A 280 2.83 28.73 -14.65
CA LYS A 280 3.28 28.84 -13.26
C LYS A 280 3.49 27.47 -12.63
N PRO A 281 4.48 26.68 -13.06
CA PRO A 281 4.82 25.48 -12.31
C PRO A 281 5.24 25.82 -10.87
N GLU A 282 5.01 24.91 -9.95
CA GLU A 282 5.34 25.04 -8.54
C GLU A 282 6.21 23.85 -8.12
N ILE A 283 7.25 24.12 -7.32
CA ILE A 283 8.11 23.12 -6.71
C ILE A 283 7.77 23.08 -5.23
N PRO A 284 7.11 22.02 -4.70
CA PRO A 284 6.62 22.03 -3.32
C PRO A 284 7.68 22.36 -2.27
N PHE A 285 8.88 21.78 -2.41
CA PHE A 285 10.03 22.09 -1.56
C PHE A 285 10.34 23.59 -1.43
N ARG A 286 10.09 24.37 -2.50
CA ARG A 286 10.35 25.81 -2.55
C ARG A 286 9.10 26.65 -2.23
N ASP A 287 7.94 26.19 -2.68
CA ASP A 287 6.76 27.04 -2.85
C ASP A 287 5.62 26.72 -1.85
N TYR A 288 5.63 25.55 -1.20
CA TYR A 288 4.51 25.09 -0.37
C TYR A 288 4.84 25.13 1.13
N PRO A 289 3.85 25.36 2.00
CA PRO A 289 3.99 25.21 3.45
C PRO A 289 4.33 23.77 3.87
N VAL A 290 5.07 23.64 4.98
CA VAL A 290 5.42 22.35 5.60
C VAL A 290 4.19 21.48 5.82
N GLY A 291 4.29 20.21 5.41
CA GLY A 291 3.25 19.19 5.59
C GLY A 291 2.16 19.18 4.51
N GLU A 292 2.09 20.18 3.62
CA GLU A 292 1.04 20.22 2.58
C GLU A 292 1.27 19.23 1.43
N TRP A 293 2.54 18.89 1.14
CA TRP A 293 2.91 17.93 0.11
C TRP A 293 4.19 17.19 0.54
N ASP A 294 4.08 16.43 1.63
CA ASP A 294 5.22 15.80 2.27
C ASP A 294 5.71 14.51 1.58
N GLY A 295 6.99 14.19 1.78
CA GLY A 295 7.65 13.00 1.25
C GLY A 295 7.88 11.91 2.31
N TRP A 296 7.09 11.89 3.38
CA TRP A 296 7.34 11.05 4.55
C TRP A 296 7.04 9.57 4.31
N ALA A 297 5.90 9.28 3.68
CA ALA A 297 5.39 7.92 3.56
C ALA A 297 6.07 7.13 2.42
N PRO A 298 6.44 5.85 2.63
CA PRO A 298 7.07 5.01 1.61
C PRO A 298 6.06 4.39 0.62
N ILE A 299 4.82 4.89 0.58
CA ILE A 299 3.68 4.26 -0.11
C ILE A 299 3.44 4.78 -1.53
N TYR A 300 4.08 5.89 -1.89
CA TYR A 300 3.98 6.52 -3.19
C TYR A 300 5.04 5.95 -4.14
N THR A 301 4.79 5.94 -5.45
CA THR A 301 5.77 5.43 -6.42
C THR A 301 7.10 6.16 -6.33
N ALA A 302 7.06 7.50 -6.29
CA ALA A 302 8.27 8.33 -6.29
C ALA A 302 9.11 8.08 -5.03
N GLN A 303 8.50 8.16 -3.84
CA GLN A 303 9.16 7.90 -2.56
C GLN A 303 9.65 6.44 -2.44
N TYR A 304 8.88 5.47 -2.95
CA TYR A 304 9.33 4.08 -3.01
C TYR A 304 10.57 3.90 -3.90
N ALA A 305 10.62 4.56 -5.07
CA ALA A 305 11.77 4.49 -5.97
C ALA A 305 13.05 5.09 -5.36
N MET A 306 12.95 6.07 -4.45
CA MET A 306 14.11 6.60 -3.73
C MET A 306 14.81 5.52 -2.90
N TYR A 307 14.07 4.57 -2.33
CA TYR A 307 14.64 3.43 -1.60
C TYR A 307 15.43 2.45 -2.49
N HIS A 308 15.22 2.51 -3.81
CA HIS A 308 16.00 1.80 -4.82
C HIS A 308 17.12 2.67 -5.43
N GLY A 309 17.38 3.85 -4.84
CA GLY A 309 18.46 4.75 -5.23
C GLY A 309 18.19 5.61 -6.45
N ALA A 310 16.92 5.77 -6.83
CA ALA A 310 16.51 6.71 -7.86
C ALA A 310 16.44 8.14 -7.32
N VAL A 311 16.74 9.11 -8.18
CA VAL A 311 16.18 10.46 -8.06
C VAL A 311 14.78 10.40 -8.68
N SER A 312 13.74 10.74 -7.93
CA SER A 312 12.36 10.52 -8.36
C SER A 312 11.48 11.77 -8.24
N TYR A 313 10.36 11.75 -8.97
CA TYR A 313 9.43 12.86 -9.05
C TYR A 313 7.99 12.37 -9.16
N THR A 314 7.10 12.94 -8.37
CA THR A 314 5.69 13.12 -8.77
C THR A 314 5.55 14.40 -9.61
N ILE A 315 4.88 14.31 -10.76
CA ILE A 315 4.51 15.45 -11.61
C ILE A 315 3.00 15.51 -11.72
N GLU A 316 2.37 16.60 -11.28
CA GLU A 316 0.92 16.80 -11.43
C GLU A 316 0.64 17.89 -12.47
N ILE A 317 -0.10 17.56 -13.53
CA ILE A 317 -0.45 18.49 -14.61
C ILE A 317 -1.69 19.34 -14.31
N PRO A 318 -1.89 20.52 -14.94
CA PRO A 318 -2.77 21.53 -14.36
C PRO A 318 -4.27 21.40 -14.71
N LEU A 319 -4.60 20.93 -15.91
CA LEU A 319 -5.95 21.13 -16.45
C LEU A 319 -6.84 19.91 -16.25
N ARG A 320 -7.80 19.98 -15.32
CA ARG A 320 -8.77 18.91 -15.08
C ARG A 320 -9.59 18.55 -16.32
N VAL A 321 -9.64 17.26 -16.61
CA VAL A 321 -10.53 16.65 -17.62
C VAL A 321 -11.30 15.44 -17.07
N ASN A 322 -11.25 15.21 -15.76
CA ASN A 322 -11.86 14.07 -15.08
C ASN A 322 -13.14 14.44 -14.32
N ARG A 323 -13.85 13.42 -13.83
CA ARG A 323 -15.00 13.54 -12.91
C ARG A 323 -16.03 14.57 -13.38
N GLY A 324 -16.36 15.57 -12.56
CA GLY A 324 -17.35 16.60 -12.89
C GLY A 324 -17.03 17.37 -14.17
N ASP A 325 -15.75 17.67 -14.43
CA ASP A 325 -15.33 18.32 -15.68
C ASP A 325 -15.52 17.39 -16.89
N TYR A 326 -15.23 16.09 -16.73
CA TYR A 326 -15.46 15.11 -17.79
C TYR A 326 -16.92 15.11 -18.27
N GLU A 327 -17.87 15.20 -17.33
CA GLU A 327 -19.31 15.13 -17.66
C GLU A 327 -19.88 16.48 -18.11
N SER A 328 -19.39 17.60 -17.57
CA SER A 328 -19.97 18.94 -17.79
C SER A 328 -19.33 19.76 -18.91
N GLN A 329 -18.04 19.55 -19.21
CA GLN A 329 -17.32 20.37 -20.20
C GLN A 329 -17.63 19.91 -21.65
N PRO A 330 -17.66 20.83 -22.63
CA PRO A 330 -17.70 20.48 -24.04
C PRO A 330 -16.51 19.62 -24.46
N VAL A 331 -16.72 18.71 -25.41
CA VAL A 331 -15.67 17.77 -25.90
C VAL A 331 -14.48 18.53 -26.47
N GLU A 332 -14.70 19.65 -27.15
CA GLU A 332 -13.66 20.51 -27.71
C GLU A 332 -12.75 21.08 -26.61
N GLU A 333 -13.33 21.50 -25.48
CA GLU A 333 -12.58 22.03 -24.34
C GLU A 333 -11.80 20.92 -23.63
N LEU A 334 -12.42 19.76 -23.39
CA LEU A 334 -11.72 18.60 -22.82
C LEU A 334 -10.49 18.23 -23.68
N ARG A 335 -10.67 18.15 -25.00
CA ARG A 335 -9.57 17.86 -25.94
C ARG A 335 -8.51 18.96 -25.95
N ARG A 336 -8.89 20.23 -25.77
CA ARG A 336 -7.93 21.35 -25.67
C ARG A 336 -7.07 21.21 -24.42
N ARG A 337 -7.70 20.98 -23.26
CA ARG A 337 -7.02 20.75 -21.98
C ARG A 337 -6.09 19.55 -22.05
N SER A 338 -6.56 18.42 -22.57
CA SER A 338 -5.73 17.23 -22.70
C SER A 338 -4.54 17.43 -23.64
N ARG A 339 -4.66 18.23 -24.71
CA ARG A 339 -3.49 18.59 -25.55
C ARG A 339 -2.43 19.36 -24.75
N ILE A 340 -2.83 20.40 -24.02
CA ILE A 340 -1.91 21.21 -23.20
C ILE A 340 -1.24 20.35 -22.13
N ASN A 341 -2.02 19.55 -21.41
CA ASN A 341 -1.50 18.59 -20.42
C ASN A 341 -0.49 17.62 -21.04
N THR A 342 -0.78 17.11 -22.24
CA THR A 342 0.15 16.21 -22.96
C THR A 342 1.45 16.91 -23.33
N ASP A 343 1.40 18.19 -23.71
CA ASP A 343 2.61 19.00 -23.98
C ASP A 343 3.46 19.19 -22.71
N VAL A 344 2.82 19.41 -21.56
CA VAL A 344 3.50 19.49 -20.25
C VAL A 344 4.20 18.17 -19.90
N VAL A 345 3.52 17.03 -20.04
CA VAL A 345 4.12 15.70 -19.84
C VAL A 345 5.31 15.47 -20.75
N GLU A 346 5.19 15.79 -22.04
CA GLU A 346 6.28 15.62 -23.00
C GLU A 346 7.50 16.50 -22.62
N ALA A 347 7.27 17.74 -22.21
CA ALA A 347 8.34 18.65 -21.78
C ALA A 347 9.09 18.12 -20.55
N THR A 348 8.38 17.68 -19.50
CA THR A 348 9.02 17.19 -18.26
C THR A 348 9.83 15.91 -18.49
N ILE A 349 9.31 14.98 -19.32
CA ILE A 349 10.04 13.77 -19.70
C ILE A 349 11.32 14.14 -20.45
N ARG A 350 11.23 14.94 -21.53
CA ARG A 350 12.39 15.29 -22.36
C ARG A 350 13.48 15.99 -21.56
N THR A 351 13.11 17.01 -20.76
CA THR A 351 14.07 17.71 -19.90
C THR A 351 14.78 16.78 -18.93
N THR A 352 14.08 15.79 -18.39
CA THR A 352 14.71 14.81 -17.50
C THR A 352 15.64 13.86 -18.26
N LEU A 353 15.31 13.46 -19.48
CA LEU A 353 16.21 12.65 -20.31
C LEU A 353 17.52 13.40 -20.59
N ASP A 354 17.44 14.68 -20.94
CA ASP A 354 18.60 15.54 -21.17
C ASP A 354 19.43 15.68 -19.88
N TYR A 355 18.76 15.95 -18.75
CA TYR A 355 19.43 16.05 -17.45
C TYR A 355 20.19 14.77 -17.08
N VAL A 356 19.58 13.60 -17.29
CA VAL A 356 20.25 12.31 -17.01
C VAL A 356 21.44 12.12 -17.94
N ASP A 357 21.34 12.48 -19.21
CA ASP A 357 22.43 12.33 -20.17
C ASP A 357 23.65 13.20 -19.79
N ASP A 358 23.40 14.42 -19.34
CA ASP A 358 24.41 15.38 -18.86
C ASP A 358 25.02 14.98 -17.50
N ASN A 359 24.21 14.41 -16.60
CA ASN A 359 24.60 14.13 -15.21
C ASN A 359 24.84 12.65 -14.90
N ARG A 360 24.83 11.78 -15.93
CA ARG A 360 24.86 10.32 -15.81
C ARG A 360 25.92 9.79 -14.84
N ARG A 361 27.15 10.32 -14.93
CA ARG A 361 28.26 9.88 -14.08
C ARG A 361 27.94 10.10 -12.59
N SER A 362 27.39 11.27 -12.26
CA SER A 362 27.06 11.61 -10.87
C SER A 362 25.85 10.83 -10.36
N LEU A 363 24.84 10.61 -11.20
CA LEU A 363 23.65 9.84 -10.82
C LEU A 363 24.00 8.37 -10.51
N ILE A 364 24.82 7.72 -11.36
CA ILE A 364 25.29 6.35 -11.11
C ILE A 364 26.15 6.29 -9.83
N ALA A 365 27.03 7.29 -9.62
CA ALA A 365 27.86 7.37 -8.43
C ALA A 365 27.02 7.52 -7.16
N ASN A 366 25.94 8.31 -7.19
CA ASN A 366 25.04 8.47 -6.05
C ASN A 366 24.34 7.15 -5.70
N GLN A 367 23.77 6.46 -6.69
CA GLN A 367 23.11 5.18 -6.45
C GLN A 367 24.10 4.15 -5.89
N THR A 368 25.32 4.09 -6.44
CA THR A 368 26.40 3.23 -5.92
C THR A 368 26.76 3.59 -4.47
N GLU A 369 26.86 4.88 -4.16
CA GLU A 369 27.20 5.37 -2.82
C GLU A 369 26.11 5.05 -1.79
N MET A 370 24.84 5.19 -2.13
CA MET A 370 23.72 4.79 -1.26
C MET A 370 23.84 3.31 -0.87
N PHE A 371 24.00 2.43 -1.86
CA PHE A 371 24.12 1.00 -1.63
C PHE A 371 25.39 0.63 -0.85
N ARG A 372 26.51 1.29 -1.15
CA ARG A 372 27.77 1.10 -0.42
C ARG A 372 27.64 1.50 1.05
N ARG A 373 27.05 2.67 1.36
CA ARG A 373 26.77 3.11 2.73
C ARG A 373 25.93 2.06 3.44
N GLY A 374 24.86 1.59 2.77
CA GLY A 374 23.98 0.51 3.19
C GLY A 374 24.71 -0.74 3.66
N ALA A 375 25.45 -1.36 2.74
CA ALA A 375 26.22 -2.57 2.98
C ALA A 375 27.31 -2.40 4.05
N ALA A 376 27.88 -1.20 4.18
CA ALA A 376 28.88 -0.89 5.20
C ALA A 376 28.28 -0.63 6.61
N GLY A 377 26.95 -0.45 6.72
CA GLY A 377 26.31 -0.09 7.98
C GLY A 377 26.64 1.34 8.46
N GLU A 378 26.98 2.25 7.53
CA GLU A 378 27.37 3.63 7.87
C GLU A 378 26.18 4.50 8.30
N ALA A 379 26.39 5.44 9.22
CA ALA A 379 25.39 6.45 9.55
C ALA A 379 25.05 7.35 8.33
N GLN A 380 23.82 7.86 8.30
CA GLN A 380 23.40 8.89 7.33
C GLN A 380 24.26 10.16 7.47
N ARG A 381 24.38 10.93 6.39
CA ARG A 381 25.19 12.15 6.36
C ARG A 381 24.39 13.34 6.88
N PHE A 382 25.06 14.19 7.64
CA PHE A 382 24.53 15.50 8.00
C PHE A 382 24.50 16.42 6.77
N ILE A 383 23.39 17.14 6.59
CA ILE A 383 23.19 18.07 5.48
C ILE A 383 23.22 19.52 6.03
N PRO A 384 24.19 20.36 5.62
CA PRO A 384 24.30 21.74 6.09
C PRO A 384 23.17 22.63 5.56
N ASP A 385 22.90 23.75 6.25
CA ASP A 385 21.96 24.75 5.77
C ASP A 385 22.41 25.28 4.39
N GLY A 386 21.46 25.49 3.49
CA GLY A 386 21.77 25.96 2.14
C GLY A 386 22.48 24.93 1.24
N PHE A 387 22.46 23.63 1.59
CA PHE A 387 22.99 22.57 0.73
C PHE A 387 22.40 22.61 -0.68
N VAL A 388 21.10 22.89 -0.77
CA VAL A 388 20.45 23.50 -1.95
C VAL A 388 19.72 24.77 -1.48
N PRO A 389 19.40 25.73 -2.36
CA PRO A 389 18.61 26.90 -1.99
C PRO A 389 17.29 26.50 -1.29
N GLY A 390 17.06 27.02 -0.09
CA GLY A 390 15.88 26.71 0.72
C GLY A 390 16.07 25.60 1.76
N PHE A 391 17.11 24.77 1.65
CA PHE A 391 17.32 23.66 2.60
C PHE A 391 17.69 24.19 4.00
N GLY A 392 16.90 23.81 5.00
CA GLY A 392 17.03 24.28 6.39
C GLY A 392 16.92 23.20 7.46
N PRO A 393 16.92 23.58 8.75
CA PRO A 393 16.73 22.67 9.88
C PRO A 393 15.46 21.81 9.80
N GLU A 394 14.37 22.34 9.24
CA GLU A 394 13.08 21.69 9.03
C GLU A 394 13.15 20.49 8.07
N ASP A 395 14.17 20.42 7.20
CA ASP A 395 14.36 19.35 6.23
C ASP A 395 15.20 18.18 6.76
N ARG A 396 15.70 18.28 7.99
CA ARG A 396 16.63 17.29 8.55
C ARG A 396 15.90 16.14 9.22
N PHE A 397 15.75 15.04 8.50
CA PHE A 397 15.23 13.77 9.02
C PHE A 397 16.29 12.68 8.89
N SER A 398 16.52 11.95 9.97
CA SER A 398 17.46 10.83 10.01
C SER A 398 16.99 9.79 11.02
N THR A 399 17.56 8.59 10.93
CA THR A 399 17.32 7.47 11.83
C THR A 399 18.64 6.77 12.18
N GLU A 400 18.66 6.06 13.30
CA GLU A 400 19.77 5.15 13.64
C GLU A 400 19.37 3.74 13.20
N PHE A 401 20.08 3.19 12.21
CA PHE A 401 19.84 1.83 11.75
C PHE A 401 20.30 0.82 12.83
N PRO A 402 19.45 -0.14 13.24
CA PRO A 402 19.88 -1.19 14.15
C PRO A 402 20.88 -2.12 13.44
N ARG A 403 21.61 -2.94 14.20
CA ARG A 403 22.48 -3.96 13.61
C ARG A 403 21.66 -5.01 12.85
N ALA A 404 20.56 -5.50 13.42
CA ALA A 404 19.73 -6.53 12.79
C ALA A 404 18.31 -6.56 13.38
N TYR A 405 17.38 -7.10 12.58
CA TYR A 405 16.09 -7.58 13.05
C TYR A 405 16.07 -9.10 13.05
N VAL A 406 15.45 -9.72 14.06
CA VAL A 406 15.23 -11.17 14.10
C VAL A 406 13.73 -11.44 14.15
N ILE A 407 13.20 -12.10 13.12
CA ILE A 407 11.78 -12.46 13.00
C ILE A 407 11.60 -13.92 13.43
N THR A 408 10.68 -14.15 14.35
CA THR A 408 10.32 -15.48 14.87
C THR A 408 8.84 -15.79 14.66
N ASP A 409 8.49 -17.07 14.72
CA ASP A 409 7.11 -17.53 14.58
C ASP A 409 6.38 -17.72 15.92
N ASP A 410 6.93 -17.17 17.01
CA ASP A 410 6.47 -17.41 18.38
C ASP A 410 4.99 -17.03 18.57
N ARG A 411 4.55 -15.90 17.97
CA ARG A 411 3.15 -15.47 17.98
C ARG A 411 2.33 -16.14 16.89
N SER A 412 2.80 -16.09 15.64
CA SER A 412 2.08 -16.58 14.48
C SER A 412 3.04 -16.93 13.34
N ALA A 413 3.05 -18.20 12.93
CA ALA A 413 3.83 -18.66 11.78
C ALA A 413 3.36 -18.08 10.44
N PRO A 414 2.05 -17.99 10.15
CA PRO A 414 1.56 -17.28 8.97
C PRO A 414 2.00 -15.82 8.92
N ALA A 415 1.96 -15.11 10.06
CA ALA A 415 2.40 -13.72 10.12
C ALA A 415 3.91 -13.56 9.86
N ALA A 416 4.74 -14.41 10.48
CA ALA A 416 6.19 -14.40 10.27
C ALA A 416 6.55 -14.70 8.81
N ALA A 417 5.95 -15.74 8.22
CA ALA A 417 6.18 -16.07 6.82
C ALA A 417 5.71 -14.95 5.88
N ARG A 418 4.52 -14.38 6.11
CA ARG A 418 4.01 -13.24 5.32
C ARG A 418 4.94 -12.02 5.40
N LEU A 419 5.43 -11.67 6.58
CA LEU A 419 6.36 -10.54 6.74
C LEU A 419 7.68 -10.79 6.01
N VAL A 420 8.26 -11.99 6.14
CA VAL A 420 9.52 -12.34 5.45
C VAL A 420 9.33 -12.35 3.94
N ASP A 421 8.23 -12.94 3.46
CA ASP A 421 7.90 -12.98 2.04
C ASP A 421 7.70 -11.56 1.47
N GLN A 422 7.09 -10.66 2.24
CA GLN A 422 6.96 -9.25 1.90
C GLN A 422 8.32 -8.56 1.79
N LEU A 423 9.21 -8.76 2.77
CA LEU A 423 10.55 -8.18 2.73
C LEU A 423 11.32 -8.65 1.50
N VAL A 424 11.33 -9.96 1.22
CA VAL A 424 12.01 -10.53 0.05
C VAL A 424 11.41 -10.01 -1.25
N ARG A 425 10.08 -9.83 -1.31
CA ARG A 425 9.39 -9.22 -2.47
C ARG A 425 9.79 -7.77 -2.72
N HIS A 426 10.25 -7.05 -1.71
CA HIS A 426 10.77 -5.68 -1.83
C HIS A 426 12.30 -5.65 -1.99
N ASP A 427 12.90 -6.77 -2.35
CA ASP A 427 14.34 -6.96 -2.52
C ASP A 427 15.16 -6.66 -1.24
N VAL A 428 14.56 -6.91 -0.07
CA VAL A 428 15.28 -6.94 1.21
C VAL A 428 15.88 -8.32 1.40
N ARG A 429 17.18 -8.35 1.73
CA ARG A 429 17.93 -9.58 1.97
C ARG A 429 17.57 -10.11 3.36
N VAL A 430 17.06 -11.34 3.39
CA VAL A 430 16.71 -12.08 4.60
C VAL A 430 17.38 -13.44 4.58
N GLU A 431 17.95 -13.85 5.70
CA GLU A 431 18.53 -15.18 5.88
C GLU A 431 17.76 -15.97 6.93
N ARG A 432 17.64 -17.29 6.73
CA ARG A 432 17.07 -18.22 7.70
C ARG A 432 18.18 -18.96 8.42
N ALA A 433 18.20 -18.88 9.75
CA ALA A 433 19.17 -19.58 10.58
C ALA A 433 19.02 -21.10 10.46
N GLN A 434 20.11 -21.81 10.14
CA GLN A 434 20.14 -23.27 10.06
C GLN A 434 20.31 -23.94 11.43
N ARG A 435 20.88 -23.21 12.39
CA ARG A 435 21.15 -23.66 13.76
C ARG A 435 20.75 -22.58 14.76
N PRO A 436 20.49 -22.94 16.03
CA PRO A 436 20.30 -21.94 17.07
C PRO A 436 21.52 -21.02 17.18
N PHE A 437 21.28 -19.73 17.44
CA PHE A 437 22.34 -18.71 17.60
C PHE A 437 21.97 -17.74 18.72
N THR A 438 22.92 -16.89 19.12
CA THR A 438 22.70 -15.86 20.14
C THR A 438 23.05 -14.50 19.57
N LEU A 439 22.17 -13.51 19.79
CA LEU A 439 22.38 -12.12 19.43
C LEU A 439 21.83 -11.23 20.55
N GLY A 440 22.60 -10.23 20.97
CA GLY A 440 22.19 -9.32 22.05
C GLY A 440 21.87 -10.03 23.37
N GLY A 441 22.48 -11.20 23.64
CA GLY A 441 22.21 -12.02 24.83
C GLY A 441 20.95 -12.89 24.75
N LYS A 442 20.12 -12.76 23.70
CA LYS A 442 18.95 -13.61 23.47
C LYS A 442 19.31 -14.77 22.54
N ARG A 443 18.87 -15.98 22.90
CA ARG A 443 19.04 -17.20 22.09
C ARG A 443 17.84 -17.37 21.14
N TYR A 444 18.13 -17.59 19.88
CA TYR A 444 17.18 -17.87 18.80
C TYR A 444 17.28 -19.32 18.35
N GLN A 445 16.16 -19.89 17.91
CA GLN A 445 16.12 -21.27 17.44
C GLN A 445 16.53 -21.36 15.96
N ALA A 446 16.84 -22.57 15.52
CA ALA A 446 16.92 -22.84 14.09
C ALA A 446 15.58 -22.49 13.43
N GLY A 447 15.62 -21.92 12.23
CA GLY A 447 14.44 -21.48 11.49
C GLY A 447 14.05 -20.03 11.71
N SER A 448 14.59 -19.32 12.71
CA SER A 448 14.43 -17.86 12.85
C SER A 448 15.01 -17.14 11.63
N TYR A 449 14.39 -16.03 11.26
CA TYR A 449 14.82 -15.20 10.13
C TYR A 449 15.59 -13.99 10.62
N VAL A 450 16.64 -13.61 9.91
CA VAL A 450 17.53 -12.51 10.24
C VAL A 450 17.57 -11.53 9.08
N VAL A 451 17.28 -10.28 9.37
CA VAL A 451 17.48 -9.14 8.46
C VAL A 451 18.74 -8.43 8.92
N ASP A 452 19.84 -8.67 8.22
CA ASP A 452 21.10 -7.96 8.47
C ASP A 452 20.99 -6.54 7.89
N MET A 453 21.09 -5.51 8.71
CA MET A 453 20.97 -4.12 8.24
C MET A 453 22.24 -3.61 7.53
N HIS A 454 23.31 -4.39 7.50
CA HIS A 454 24.48 -4.17 6.66
C HIS A 454 24.19 -4.73 5.25
N GLN A 455 23.22 -4.12 4.57
CA GLN A 455 22.79 -4.50 3.23
C GLN A 455 22.48 -3.25 2.38
N PRO A 456 22.55 -3.35 1.03
CA PRO A 456 22.36 -2.21 0.13
C PRO A 456 21.07 -1.43 0.38
N LYS A 457 19.94 -2.12 0.50
CA LYS A 457 18.60 -1.52 0.65
C LYS A 457 18.16 -1.39 2.10
N ARG A 458 19.10 -1.13 3.02
CA ARG A 458 18.81 -0.98 4.46
C ARG A 458 17.72 0.05 4.76
N GLY A 459 17.60 1.12 3.96
CA GLY A 459 16.58 2.15 4.14
C GLY A 459 15.18 1.59 3.95
N LEU A 460 15.00 0.74 2.93
CA LEU A 460 13.74 0.04 2.65
C LEU A 460 13.44 -1.00 3.73
N ALA A 461 14.44 -1.78 4.14
CA ALA A 461 14.30 -2.75 5.21
C ALA A 461 13.89 -2.07 6.53
N ASN A 462 14.57 -0.97 6.88
CA ASN A 462 14.35 -0.24 8.11
C ASN A 462 12.99 0.45 8.10
N VAL A 463 12.63 1.16 7.03
CA VAL A 463 11.34 1.87 6.96
C VAL A 463 10.18 0.88 7.21
N MET A 464 10.24 -0.34 6.68
CA MET A 464 9.20 -1.35 6.93
C MET A 464 9.20 -1.92 8.37
N LEU A 465 10.37 -2.06 9.02
CA LEU A 465 10.54 -2.80 10.27
C LEU A 465 10.71 -1.92 11.53
N GLU A 466 11.16 -0.69 11.36
CA GLU A 466 11.26 0.26 12.46
C GLU A 466 9.88 0.59 13.03
N GLN A 467 9.86 1.14 14.25
CA GLN A 467 8.61 1.64 14.82
C GLN A 467 8.10 2.87 14.06
N GLY A 468 9.00 3.73 13.60
CA GLY A 468 8.73 5.06 13.05
C GLY A 468 9.08 6.15 14.06
N SER A 469 8.55 7.36 13.89
CA SER A 469 8.72 8.48 14.82
C SER A 469 7.40 9.22 15.03
N ASP A 470 7.22 9.81 16.22
CA ASP A 470 6.21 10.85 16.41
C ASP A 470 6.73 12.14 15.77
N ILE A 471 6.03 12.60 14.74
CA ILE A 471 6.35 13.81 13.98
C ILE A 471 5.33 14.93 14.21
N SER A 472 4.52 14.82 15.27
CA SER A 472 3.47 15.80 15.61
C SER A 472 4.01 17.22 15.77
N ASP A 473 5.21 17.37 16.33
CA ASP A 473 5.85 18.68 16.53
C ASP A 473 6.65 19.15 15.31
N LYS A 474 6.83 18.29 14.29
CA LYS A 474 7.65 18.59 13.10
C LYS A 474 6.85 19.15 11.94
N ALA A 475 5.55 18.90 11.90
CA ALA A 475 4.67 19.44 10.88
C ALA A 475 3.31 19.85 11.46
N PRO A 476 2.71 20.94 10.98
CA PRO A 476 1.36 21.31 11.38
C PRO A 476 0.36 20.25 10.94
N VAL A 477 0.47 19.77 9.70
CA VAL A 477 -0.42 18.78 9.07
C VAL A 477 0.43 17.73 8.34
N MET A 478 -0.19 16.61 7.98
CA MET A 478 0.38 15.62 7.08
C MET A 478 -0.50 15.49 5.84
N TYR A 479 0.12 15.31 4.68
CA TYR A 479 -0.59 15.11 3.43
C TYR A 479 -1.35 13.77 3.41
N ASP A 480 -0.78 12.71 4.01
CA ASP A 480 -1.42 11.40 4.19
C ASP A 480 -0.88 10.68 5.46
N ILE A 481 -0.96 9.35 5.48
CA ILE A 481 -0.47 8.46 6.53
C ILE A 481 1.00 8.69 6.87
N SER A 482 1.29 8.67 8.16
CA SER A 482 2.58 9.02 8.75
C SER A 482 3.19 7.89 9.60
N GLY A 483 2.56 6.71 9.67
CA GLY A 483 3.13 5.52 10.30
C GLY A 483 2.63 4.23 9.66
N TRP A 484 3.48 3.22 9.51
CA TRP A 484 3.17 1.98 8.75
C TRP A 484 3.95 0.75 9.24
N SER A 485 4.51 0.76 10.45
CA SER A 485 5.44 -0.29 10.92
C SER A 485 4.90 -1.71 10.72
N HIS A 486 5.44 -2.45 9.74
CA HIS A 486 4.99 -3.82 9.45
C HIS A 486 5.33 -4.72 10.63
N ARG A 487 6.47 -4.46 11.27
CA ARG A 487 6.87 -5.13 12.51
C ARG A 487 5.79 -5.08 13.59
N LEU A 488 5.19 -3.90 13.80
CA LEU A 488 4.21 -3.70 14.86
C LEU A 488 2.79 -4.10 14.44
N LEU A 489 2.47 -4.00 13.16
CA LEU A 489 1.10 -4.11 12.65
C LEU A 489 0.80 -5.40 11.88
N TRP A 490 1.80 -6.17 11.45
CA TRP A 490 1.59 -7.39 10.65
C TRP A 490 1.55 -8.67 11.48
N GLY A 491 1.71 -8.58 12.80
CA GLY A 491 1.42 -9.68 13.72
C GLY A 491 2.53 -10.71 13.92
N ALA A 492 3.69 -10.54 13.28
CA ALA A 492 4.87 -11.37 13.51
C ALA A 492 5.61 -10.95 14.80
N SER A 493 6.33 -11.88 15.42
CA SER A 493 7.25 -11.56 16.51
C SER A 493 8.58 -11.09 15.91
N VAL A 494 9.05 -9.92 16.29
CA VAL A 494 10.28 -9.34 15.74
C VAL A 494 11.06 -8.61 16.82
N ASP A 495 12.29 -9.05 17.05
CA ASP A 495 13.23 -8.41 17.95
C ASP A 495 14.15 -7.44 17.18
N VAL A 496 14.49 -6.33 17.81
CA VAL A 496 15.43 -5.33 17.28
C VAL A 496 16.73 -5.39 18.06
N HIS A 497 17.86 -5.57 17.36
CA HIS A 497 19.19 -5.54 17.97
C HIS A 497 19.94 -4.30 17.52
N GLN A 498 20.07 -3.32 18.41
CA GLN A 498 20.80 -2.10 18.12
C GLN A 498 22.30 -2.35 17.90
N ARG A 499 22.87 -3.28 18.66
CA ARG A 499 24.30 -3.61 18.66
C ARG A 499 24.49 -5.11 18.84
N GLY A 500 25.69 -5.58 18.53
CA GLY A 500 26.10 -6.97 18.71
C GLY A 500 26.82 -7.51 17.49
N GLN A 501 27.62 -8.54 17.69
CA GLN A 501 28.28 -9.22 16.58
C GLN A 501 27.32 -10.25 15.97
N LEU A 502 26.90 -10.03 14.72
CA LEU A 502 26.05 -10.98 14.02
C LEU A 502 26.90 -12.12 13.47
N ARG A 503 26.85 -13.28 14.13
CA ARG A 503 27.49 -14.53 13.70
C ARG A 503 26.49 -15.66 13.81
N PHE A 504 26.04 -16.18 12.67
CA PHE A 504 25.16 -17.33 12.59
C PHE A 504 25.36 -18.05 11.25
N ASP A 505 24.89 -19.29 11.19
CA ASP A 505 24.86 -20.08 9.96
C ASP A 505 23.51 -19.84 9.26
N GLY A 506 23.53 -18.98 8.25
CA GLY A 506 22.35 -18.48 7.53
C GLY A 506 22.23 -19.04 6.11
N LYS A 507 20.99 -19.17 5.64
CA LYS A 507 20.69 -19.42 4.23
C LYS A 507 19.79 -18.31 3.68
N PRO A 508 20.11 -17.69 2.53
CA PRO A 508 19.24 -16.71 1.89
C PRO A 508 17.82 -17.25 1.65
N VAL A 509 16.83 -16.41 1.88
CA VAL A 509 15.42 -16.70 1.65
C VAL A 509 14.98 -16.05 0.34
N THR A 510 14.39 -16.83 -0.55
CA THR A 510 13.80 -16.35 -1.82
C THR A 510 12.27 -16.33 -1.79
N ALA A 511 11.66 -17.04 -0.85
CA ALA A 511 10.24 -17.03 -0.52
C ALA A 511 10.06 -17.67 0.85
N ALA A 512 9.07 -17.21 1.62
CA ALA A 512 8.74 -17.81 2.91
C ALA A 512 7.33 -18.41 2.88
N ALA A 513 7.22 -19.68 3.26
CA ALA A 513 5.95 -20.36 3.44
C ALA A 513 5.81 -20.78 4.91
N PRO A 514 4.64 -20.54 5.55
CA PRO A 514 4.42 -20.98 6.91
C PRO A 514 4.28 -22.50 6.96
N THR A 515 4.80 -23.13 8.01
CA THR A 515 4.57 -24.56 8.28
C THR A 515 3.50 -24.70 9.37
N GLY A 516 2.32 -25.16 8.97
CA GLY A 516 1.27 -25.53 9.91
C GLY A 516 1.63 -26.80 10.68
N HIS A 517 0.99 -26.99 11.82
CA HIS A 517 1.14 -28.25 12.57
C HIS A 517 -0.07 -28.51 13.48
N VAL A 518 -0.31 -29.78 13.78
CA VAL A 518 -1.25 -30.22 14.82
C VAL A 518 -0.44 -30.83 15.96
N GLY A 519 -0.23 -30.04 17.02
CA GLY A 519 0.61 -30.41 18.17
C GLY A 519 -0.12 -31.18 19.27
N ALA A 520 -1.45 -31.23 19.25
CA ALA A 520 -2.22 -31.95 20.25
C ALA A 520 -2.07 -33.48 20.12
N ALA A 521 -2.02 -34.20 21.25
CA ALA A 521 -1.98 -35.66 21.28
C ALA A 521 -3.19 -36.29 20.57
N PRO A 522 -3.04 -37.44 19.88
CA PRO A 522 -4.17 -38.14 19.23
C PRO A 522 -5.36 -38.34 20.18
N GLY A 523 -6.58 -38.17 19.67
CA GLY A 523 -7.81 -38.28 20.47
C GLY A 523 -8.18 -37.06 21.32
N ALA A 524 -7.28 -36.07 21.46
CA ALA A 524 -7.61 -34.79 22.08
C ALA A 524 -8.25 -33.82 21.09
N ASP A 525 -9.21 -33.03 21.60
CA ASP A 525 -9.75 -31.85 20.92
C ASP A 525 -8.64 -30.82 20.66
N LEU A 526 -8.77 -30.10 19.55
CA LEU A 526 -7.77 -29.18 19.04
C LEU A 526 -8.18 -27.74 19.29
N ALA A 527 -7.25 -26.90 19.73
CA ALA A 527 -7.45 -25.47 19.90
C ALA A 527 -6.71 -24.68 18.81
N LEU A 528 -7.39 -23.69 18.24
CA LEU A 528 -6.84 -22.69 17.34
C LEU A 528 -7.07 -21.31 17.94
N ALA A 529 -6.00 -20.65 18.35
CA ALA A 529 -6.04 -19.26 18.78
C ALA A 529 -6.12 -18.35 17.55
N LEU A 530 -7.06 -17.40 17.54
CA LEU A 530 -7.21 -16.46 16.43
C LEU A 530 -6.29 -15.26 16.64
N THR A 531 -5.09 -15.33 16.05
CA THR A 531 -4.05 -14.29 16.18
C THR A 531 -3.63 -13.68 14.83
N ASP A 532 -4.02 -14.32 13.73
CA ASP A 532 -3.79 -13.92 12.34
C ASP A 532 -5.02 -14.17 11.45
N GLN A 533 -5.10 -13.47 10.32
CA GLN A 533 -6.15 -13.67 9.30
C GLN A 533 -6.20 -15.12 8.77
N LYS A 534 -5.04 -15.80 8.69
CA LYS A 534 -4.99 -17.20 8.24
C LYS A 534 -5.63 -18.16 9.24
N ASP A 535 -5.62 -17.84 10.53
CA ASP A 535 -6.37 -18.61 11.54
C ASP A 535 -7.88 -18.49 11.28
N VAL A 536 -8.36 -17.28 10.96
CA VAL A 536 -9.76 -17.01 10.61
C VAL A 536 -10.17 -17.75 9.33
N SER A 537 -9.29 -17.73 8.33
CA SER A 537 -9.50 -18.46 7.07
C SER A 537 -9.64 -19.96 7.30
N ALA A 538 -8.81 -20.53 8.19
CA ALA A 538 -8.89 -21.95 8.56
C ALA A 538 -10.22 -22.28 9.27
N VAL A 539 -10.68 -21.41 10.19
CA VAL A 539 -12.00 -21.57 10.84
C VAL A 539 -13.13 -21.56 9.82
N ASN A 540 -13.16 -20.57 8.93
CA ASN A 540 -14.20 -20.45 7.92
C ASN A 540 -14.16 -21.61 6.91
N ASP A 541 -12.98 -22.12 6.54
CA ASP A 541 -12.84 -23.33 5.71
C ASP A 541 -13.48 -24.55 6.40
N LEU A 542 -13.15 -24.80 7.68
CA LEU A 542 -13.75 -25.91 8.44
C LEU A 542 -15.28 -25.77 8.58
N LEU A 543 -15.79 -24.57 8.86
CA LEU A 543 -17.23 -24.32 8.93
C LEU A 543 -17.91 -24.52 7.57
N ASN A 544 -17.26 -24.14 6.47
CA ASN A 544 -17.78 -24.35 5.11
C ASN A 544 -17.84 -25.83 4.71
N ARG A 545 -17.08 -26.70 5.39
CA ARG A 545 -17.19 -28.16 5.26
C ARG A 545 -18.30 -28.76 6.14
N GLY A 546 -19.04 -27.94 6.89
CA GLY A 546 -20.12 -28.37 7.77
C GLY A 546 -19.63 -28.94 9.12
N LEU A 547 -18.40 -28.65 9.54
CA LEU A 547 -17.84 -29.17 10.79
C LEU A 547 -18.32 -28.36 12.00
N GLU A 548 -18.58 -29.07 13.10
CA GLU A 548 -19.08 -28.48 14.34
C GLU A 548 -17.93 -27.94 15.21
N LEU A 549 -17.68 -26.64 15.09
CA LEU A 549 -16.66 -25.95 15.89
C LEU A 549 -17.29 -25.32 17.14
N ARG A 550 -16.48 -25.11 18.18
CA ARG A 550 -16.89 -24.34 19.38
C ARG A 550 -15.97 -23.15 19.61
N ARG A 551 -16.49 -22.02 20.07
CA ARG A 551 -15.72 -20.84 20.47
C ARG A 551 -15.71 -20.72 22.00
N GLN A 552 -14.53 -20.55 22.57
CA GLN A 552 -14.33 -20.29 24.01
C GLN A 552 -14.45 -18.79 24.32
N ASP A 553 -14.55 -18.44 25.61
CA ASP A 553 -14.73 -17.05 26.03
C ASP A 553 -13.57 -16.14 25.59
N ASP A 554 -12.34 -16.66 25.64
CA ASP A 554 -11.12 -16.00 25.16
C ASP A 554 -11.00 -15.90 23.63
N GLY A 555 -11.98 -16.45 22.89
CA GLY A 555 -12.02 -16.45 21.43
C GLY A 555 -11.31 -17.62 20.76
N THR A 556 -10.69 -18.53 21.52
CA THR A 556 -10.10 -19.76 20.98
C THR A 556 -11.18 -20.63 20.33
N VAL A 557 -10.88 -21.17 19.14
CA VAL A 557 -11.77 -22.08 18.43
C VAL A 557 -11.34 -23.53 18.68
N VAL A 558 -12.29 -24.36 19.10
CA VAL A 558 -12.12 -25.77 19.38
C VAL A 558 -12.63 -26.59 18.20
N VAL A 559 -11.75 -27.42 17.64
CA VAL A 559 -12.08 -28.43 16.62
C VAL A 559 -12.12 -29.80 17.32
N PRO A 560 -13.22 -30.56 17.21
CA PRO A 560 -13.33 -31.87 17.83
C PRO A 560 -12.24 -32.86 17.39
N ALA A 561 -11.83 -33.77 18.27
CA ALA A 561 -10.82 -34.78 17.97
C ALA A 561 -11.14 -35.64 16.73
N ARG A 562 -12.44 -35.88 16.48
CA ARG A 562 -12.94 -36.63 15.30
C ARG A 562 -12.63 -35.94 13.97
N ASP A 563 -12.47 -34.62 13.97
CA ASP A 563 -12.26 -33.79 12.78
C ASP A 563 -10.78 -33.45 12.55
N ARG A 564 -9.87 -34.15 13.25
CA ARG A 564 -8.41 -33.95 13.18
C ARG A 564 -7.84 -34.04 11.76
N ALA A 565 -8.40 -34.89 10.90
CA ALA A 565 -7.93 -35.01 9.52
C ALA A 565 -8.14 -33.69 8.76
N ALA A 566 -9.33 -33.10 8.86
CA ALA A 566 -9.63 -31.79 8.29
C ALA A 566 -8.76 -30.69 8.92
N ALA A 567 -8.55 -30.74 10.25
CA ALA A 567 -7.65 -29.81 10.93
C ALA A 567 -6.21 -29.87 10.40
N LYS A 568 -5.71 -31.07 10.07
CA LYS A 568 -4.39 -31.24 9.45
C LYS A 568 -4.34 -30.63 8.05
N GLU A 569 -5.36 -30.86 7.22
CA GLU A 569 -5.43 -30.25 5.89
C GLU A 569 -5.45 -28.72 5.92
N VAL A 570 -6.22 -28.12 6.83
CA VAL A 570 -6.25 -26.66 6.96
C VAL A 570 -4.98 -26.11 7.61
N ALA A 571 -4.35 -26.86 8.53
CA ALA A 571 -3.03 -26.52 9.05
C ALA A 571 -2.00 -26.45 7.92
N ASP A 572 -1.95 -27.47 7.06
CA ASP A 572 -1.02 -27.53 5.92
C ASP A 572 -1.32 -26.42 4.89
N ARG A 573 -2.60 -26.14 4.60
CA ARG A 573 -3.04 -25.12 3.62
C ARG A 573 -2.77 -23.68 4.07
N TYR A 574 -3.10 -23.36 5.32
CA TYR A 574 -3.05 -21.98 5.83
C TYR A 574 -1.81 -21.70 6.69
N GLY A 575 -1.03 -22.73 7.01
CA GLY A 575 0.14 -22.61 7.88
C GLY A 575 -0.18 -22.44 9.37
N VAL A 576 -1.41 -22.76 9.78
CA VAL A 576 -1.91 -22.51 11.14
C VAL A 576 -1.51 -23.63 12.11
N ARG A 577 -1.53 -23.32 13.41
CA ARG A 577 -1.06 -24.22 14.47
C ARG A 577 -2.21 -24.60 15.41
N PHE A 578 -2.46 -25.90 15.54
CA PHE A 578 -3.42 -26.43 16.50
C PHE A 578 -2.70 -26.98 17.74
N THR A 579 -3.16 -26.56 18.91
CA THR A 579 -2.70 -27.06 20.22
C THR A 579 -3.79 -27.88 20.90
N THR A 580 -3.56 -28.35 22.12
CA THR A 580 -4.57 -29.08 22.89
C THR A 580 -5.65 -28.13 23.41
N ALA A 581 -6.93 -28.42 23.16
CA ALA A 581 -8.03 -27.61 23.64
C ALA A 581 -8.38 -27.83 25.11
N LYS A 582 -8.88 -26.77 25.75
CA LYS A 582 -9.66 -26.87 26.98
C LYS A 582 -11.10 -27.36 26.65
N PRO A 583 -11.80 -28.03 27.58
CA PRO A 583 -13.21 -28.38 27.38
C PRO A 583 -14.10 -27.12 27.36
N GLY A 584 -15.33 -27.25 26.83
CA GLY A 584 -16.33 -26.17 26.80
C GLY A 584 -16.34 -25.32 25.52
N GLY A 585 -17.03 -24.19 25.57
CA GLY A 585 -17.25 -23.28 24.44
C GLY A 585 -18.65 -23.39 23.83
N VAL A 586 -19.07 -22.33 23.13
CA VAL A 586 -20.37 -22.19 22.46
C VAL A 586 -20.23 -22.62 21.00
N ALA A 587 -21.24 -23.28 20.42
CA ALA A 587 -21.22 -23.68 19.02
C ALA A 587 -20.99 -22.48 18.10
N LEU A 588 -20.07 -22.63 17.14
CA LEU A 588 -19.77 -21.64 16.14
C LEU A 588 -20.42 -22.03 14.82
N GLN A 589 -20.98 -21.05 14.12
CA GLN A 589 -21.64 -21.23 12.83
C GLN A 589 -20.94 -20.43 11.75
N ARG A 590 -21.16 -20.83 10.49
CA ARG A 590 -20.76 -20.03 9.33
C ARG A 590 -21.40 -18.64 9.44
N MET A 591 -20.60 -17.60 9.21
CA MET A 591 -21.02 -16.22 9.39
C MET A 591 -21.33 -15.57 8.04
N THR A 592 -22.55 -15.04 7.90
CA THR A 592 -22.92 -14.14 6.81
C THR A 592 -22.96 -12.70 7.30
N VAL A 593 -22.13 -11.86 6.70
CA VAL A 593 -21.92 -10.46 7.05
C VAL A 593 -22.64 -9.56 6.05
N ALA A 594 -23.62 -8.77 6.50
CA ALA A 594 -24.08 -7.62 5.72
C ALA A 594 -23.09 -6.47 5.98
N ALA A 595 -22.44 -5.94 4.95
CA ALA A 595 -21.33 -5.01 5.11
C ALA A 595 -21.57 -3.70 4.34
N ALA A 596 -21.60 -2.59 5.07
CA ALA A 596 -21.45 -1.25 4.52
C ALA A 596 -20.01 -0.79 4.81
N VAL A 597 -19.11 -1.00 3.86
CA VAL A 597 -17.65 -0.92 4.07
C VAL A 597 -16.95 -0.30 2.87
N SER A 598 -15.74 0.19 3.09
CA SER A 598 -14.81 0.59 2.03
C SER A 598 -14.29 -0.63 1.25
N ALA A 599 -13.63 -0.38 0.11
CA ALA A 599 -13.13 -1.42 -0.79
C ALA A 599 -12.07 -2.33 -0.12
N ASP A 600 -11.18 -1.74 0.67
CA ASP A 600 -10.13 -2.47 1.37
C ASP A 600 -10.68 -3.33 2.52
N GLU A 601 -11.66 -2.82 3.27
CA GLU A 601 -12.39 -3.61 4.28
C GLU A 601 -13.14 -4.79 3.63
N LEU A 602 -13.77 -4.57 2.48
CA LEU A 602 -14.46 -5.64 1.73
C LEU A 602 -13.49 -6.73 1.29
N GLN A 603 -12.30 -6.36 0.79
CA GLN A 603 -11.26 -7.32 0.42
C GLN A 603 -10.82 -8.14 1.64
N VAL A 604 -10.51 -7.50 2.77
CA VAL A 604 -10.07 -8.18 4.00
C VAL A 604 -11.13 -9.18 4.51
N LEU A 605 -12.40 -8.78 4.54
CA LEU A 605 -13.49 -9.67 4.98
C LEU A 605 -13.63 -10.90 4.07
N ARG A 606 -13.54 -10.71 2.76
CA ARG A 606 -13.62 -11.81 1.78
C ARG A 606 -12.42 -12.74 1.82
N GLU A 607 -11.21 -12.19 1.89
CA GLU A 607 -9.98 -12.98 2.00
C GLU A 607 -9.90 -13.77 3.31
N SER A 608 -10.61 -13.32 4.35
CA SER A 608 -10.78 -14.05 5.61
C SER A 608 -11.76 -15.23 5.50
N GLY A 609 -12.44 -15.39 4.36
CA GLY A 609 -13.40 -16.47 4.10
C GLY A 609 -14.82 -16.22 4.59
N PHE A 610 -15.18 -14.98 4.93
CA PHE A 610 -16.56 -14.64 5.29
C PHE A 610 -17.46 -14.57 4.06
N ASP A 611 -18.73 -14.93 4.24
CA ASP A 611 -19.78 -14.68 3.25
C ASP A 611 -20.27 -13.23 3.42
N VAL A 612 -19.91 -12.36 2.48
CA VAL A 612 -20.15 -10.90 2.60
C VAL A 612 -21.18 -10.45 1.57
N ARG A 613 -22.25 -9.80 2.06
CA ARG A 613 -23.27 -9.11 1.26
C ARG A 613 -23.09 -7.61 1.40
N THR A 614 -22.66 -6.94 0.34
CA THR A 614 -22.50 -5.48 0.37
C THR A 614 -23.84 -4.78 0.47
N ILE A 615 -23.93 -3.76 1.31
CA ILE A 615 -25.15 -2.95 1.50
C ILE A 615 -24.83 -1.46 1.50
N SER A 616 -25.85 -0.66 1.21
CA SER A 616 -25.85 0.81 1.34
C SER A 616 -27.25 1.27 1.77
N ALA A 617 -27.41 2.54 2.12
CA ALA A 617 -28.74 3.09 2.42
C ALA A 617 -29.72 2.87 1.26
N ALA A 618 -29.26 3.01 0.01
CA ALA A 618 -30.07 2.77 -1.18
C ALA A 618 -30.50 1.30 -1.31
N VAL A 619 -29.57 0.35 -1.10
CA VAL A 619 -29.86 -1.10 -1.14
C VAL A 619 -30.88 -1.48 -0.07
N LEU A 620 -30.72 -0.99 1.16
CA LEU A 620 -31.65 -1.30 2.24
C LEU A 620 -33.04 -0.70 1.97
N ASN A 621 -33.11 0.54 1.46
CA ASN A 621 -34.36 1.21 1.12
C ASN A 621 -35.12 0.54 -0.03
N ALA A 622 -34.40 -0.12 -0.95
CA ALA A 622 -34.99 -0.90 -2.04
C ALA A 622 -35.56 -2.27 -1.61
N GLY A 623 -35.25 -2.71 -0.39
CA GLY A 623 -35.66 -4.01 0.16
C GLY A 623 -34.50 -5.01 0.18
N PHE A 624 -34.10 -5.43 1.38
CA PHE A 624 -32.99 -6.34 1.60
C PHE A 624 -33.40 -7.54 2.45
N ASP A 625 -32.97 -8.74 2.05
CA ASP A 625 -33.25 -9.99 2.78
C ASP A 625 -32.27 -10.19 3.94
N TRP A 626 -32.74 -9.88 5.14
CA TRP A 626 -32.01 -10.08 6.38
C TRP A 626 -32.02 -11.54 6.88
N SER A 627 -32.86 -12.43 6.36
CA SER A 627 -33.13 -13.75 6.95
C SER A 627 -31.89 -14.64 7.06
N ARG A 628 -30.92 -14.43 6.16
CA ARG A 628 -29.64 -15.16 6.09
C ARG A 628 -28.45 -14.32 6.54
N VAL A 629 -28.68 -13.26 7.32
CA VAL A 629 -27.62 -12.40 7.86
C VAL A 629 -27.50 -12.64 9.35
N ASP A 630 -26.26 -12.83 9.80
CA ASP A 630 -25.90 -13.09 11.20
C ASP A 630 -25.39 -11.83 11.90
N VAL A 631 -24.59 -11.04 11.18
CA VAL A 631 -23.95 -9.83 11.70
C VAL A 631 -23.92 -8.72 10.66
N LEU A 632 -24.15 -7.49 11.12
CA LEU A 632 -24.03 -6.26 10.35
C LEU A 632 -22.66 -5.62 10.64
N TYR A 633 -21.88 -5.29 9.61
CA TYR A 633 -20.68 -4.47 9.72
C TYR A 633 -20.92 -3.07 9.12
N VAL A 634 -20.67 -2.02 9.90
CA VAL A 634 -20.82 -0.62 9.48
C VAL A 634 -19.49 0.14 9.63
N GLY A 635 -18.77 0.27 8.52
CA GLY A 635 -17.52 1.03 8.42
C GLY A 635 -17.63 2.26 7.50
N ALA A 636 -18.43 2.20 6.44
CA ALA A 636 -18.54 3.28 5.45
C ALA A 636 -19.95 3.42 4.87
N GLY A 637 -20.36 4.65 4.53
CA GLY A 637 -21.49 4.98 3.67
C GLY A 637 -22.89 4.51 4.07
N LEU A 638 -23.10 4.05 5.30
CA LEU A 638 -24.42 3.73 5.83
C LEU A 638 -24.80 4.70 6.96
N ASN A 639 -25.80 5.53 6.67
CA ASN A 639 -26.38 6.46 7.63
C ASN A 639 -27.83 6.05 7.94
N HIS A 640 -28.10 5.71 9.19
CA HIS A 640 -29.42 5.26 9.65
C HIS A 640 -30.53 6.29 9.38
N SER A 641 -30.23 7.58 9.46
CA SER A 641 -31.22 8.64 9.19
C SER A 641 -31.73 8.64 7.74
N GLN A 642 -30.95 8.12 6.79
CA GLN A 642 -31.33 7.98 5.37
C GLN A 642 -32.22 6.77 5.09
N LEU A 643 -32.46 5.90 6.08
CA LEU A 643 -33.33 4.74 5.91
C LEU A 643 -34.81 5.13 5.99
N ASN A 644 -35.60 4.59 5.06
CA ASN A 644 -37.05 4.71 5.06
C ASN A 644 -37.67 3.83 6.19
N ALA A 645 -38.97 4.01 6.44
CA ALA A 645 -39.64 3.33 7.55
C ALA A 645 -39.58 1.79 7.44
N THR A 646 -39.73 1.25 6.22
CA THR A 646 -39.67 -0.19 5.95
C THR A 646 -38.28 -0.75 6.23
N ALA A 647 -37.23 -0.09 5.76
CA ALA A 647 -35.84 -0.50 5.97
C ALA A 647 -35.47 -0.44 7.47
N LYS A 648 -35.94 0.59 8.20
CA LYS A 648 -35.75 0.70 9.65
C LYS A 648 -36.43 -0.45 10.40
N ALA A 649 -37.70 -0.74 10.08
CA ALA A 649 -38.42 -1.85 10.72
C ALA A 649 -37.73 -3.20 10.46
N ALA A 650 -37.26 -3.45 9.23
CA ALA A 650 -36.53 -4.67 8.89
C ALA A 650 -35.19 -4.78 9.61
N LEU A 651 -34.47 -3.66 9.77
CA LEU A 651 -33.24 -3.58 10.55
C LEU A 651 -33.51 -3.86 12.03
N ASP A 652 -34.54 -3.25 12.62
CA ASP A 652 -34.93 -3.48 14.02
C ASP A 652 -35.26 -4.95 14.29
N ASP A 653 -35.94 -5.62 13.35
CA ASP A 653 -36.22 -7.05 13.44
C ASP A 653 -34.94 -7.91 13.37
N PHE A 654 -33.98 -7.54 12.51
CA PHE A 654 -32.67 -8.18 12.48
C PHE A 654 -31.92 -8.02 13.82
N LEU A 655 -31.95 -6.82 14.41
CA LEU A 655 -31.25 -6.48 15.66
C LEU A 655 -31.79 -7.21 16.90
N ARG A 656 -32.92 -7.92 16.81
CA ARG A 656 -33.41 -8.80 17.91
C ARG A 656 -32.71 -10.16 17.95
N ARG A 657 -32.02 -10.55 16.88
CA ARG A 657 -31.42 -11.90 16.73
C ARG A 657 -30.00 -11.91 16.16
N GLY A 658 -29.50 -10.76 15.72
CA GLY A 658 -28.20 -10.58 15.08
C GLY A 658 -27.32 -9.58 15.84
N GLY A 659 -26.07 -9.47 15.42
CA GLY A 659 -25.09 -8.55 16.02
C GLY A 659 -24.70 -7.39 15.12
N VAL A 660 -23.97 -6.42 15.68
CA VAL A 660 -23.43 -5.27 14.95
C VAL A 660 -21.96 -5.07 15.30
N VAL A 661 -21.12 -4.92 14.29
CA VAL A 661 -19.74 -4.44 14.44
C VAL A 661 -19.65 -3.11 13.70
N THR A 662 -19.12 -2.09 14.36
CA THR A 662 -19.00 -0.76 13.77
C THR A 662 -17.59 -0.21 13.90
N ARG A 663 -17.24 0.73 13.03
CA ARG A 663 -15.93 1.37 13.03
C ARG A 663 -16.05 2.87 12.71
N GLY A 664 -15.21 3.66 13.38
CA GLY A 664 -15.01 5.08 13.06
C GLY A 664 -16.26 5.94 13.26
N ALA A 665 -16.27 7.11 12.63
CA ALA A 665 -17.34 8.09 12.78
C ALA A 665 -18.68 7.57 12.22
N THR A 666 -18.66 6.94 11.04
CA THR A 666 -19.85 6.34 10.41
C THR A 666 -20.48 5.29 11.31
N GLY A 667 -19.67 4.37 11.83
CA GLY A 667 -20.12 3.33 12.74
C GLY A 667 -20.64 3.86 14.07
N SER A 668 -19.93 4.81 14.67
CA SER A 668 -20.32 5.43 15.95
C SER A 668 -21.64 6.20 15.83
N ARG A 669 -21.85 6.91 14.72
CA ARG A 669 -23.11 7.56 14.42
C ARG A 669 -24.24 6.54 14.24
N PHE A 670 -24.00 5.46 13.49
CA PHE A 670 -24.98 4.39 13.34
C PHE A 670 -25.40 3.80 14.69
N ASN A 671 -24.45 3.53 15.59
CA ASN A 671 -24.73 3.06 16.95
C ASN A 671 -25.68 4.01 17.72
N THR A 672 -25.42 5.32 17.66
CA THR A 672 -26.26 6.33 18.32
C THR A 672 -27.65 6.41 17.69
N ASP A 673 -27.73 6.51 16.37
CA ASP A 673 -28.99 6.69 15.64
C ASP A 673 -29.90 5.46 15.74
N ALA A 674 -29.31 4.25 15.80
CA ALA A 674 -30.01 2.99 16.01
C ALA A 674 -30.21 2.62 17.50
N ARG A 675 -29.80 3.49 18.43
CA ARG A 675 -29.97 3.34 19.89
C ARG A 675 -29.43 2.01 20.43
N LEU A 676 -28.23 1.64 19.99
CA LEU A 676 -27.59 0.38 20.36
C LEU A 676 -26.92 0.46 21.73
N LEU A 677 -25.61 0.73 21.79
CA LEU A 677 -24.88 0.88 23.06
C LEU A 677 -24.83 2.34 23.49
N ARG A 678 -24.92 2.56 24.80
CA ARG A 678 -24.60 3.85 25.40
C ARG A 678 -23.07 3.99 25.52
N ALA A 679 -22.47 4.66 24.54
CA ALA A 679 -21.07 5.04 24.52
C ALA A 679 -20.94 6.33 23.72
N THR A 680 -20.43 7.40 24.33
CA THR A 680 -20.26 8.70 23.69
C THR A 680 -18.96 8.69 22.86
N PRO A 681 -19.00 8.81 21.52
CA PRO A 681 -17.79 8.92 20.73
C PRO A 681 -17.17 10.32 20.90
N VAL A 682 -15.87 10.37 21.15
CA VAL A 682 -15.09 11.60 21.18
C VAL A 682 -14.09 11.55 20.03
N ALA A 683 -14.09 12.58 19.19
CA ALA A 683 -13.25 12.65 18.01
C ALA A 683 -11.89 13.26 18.30
N GLY A 684 -10.83 12.51 17.98
CA GLY A 684 -9.50 13.05 17.80
C GLY A 684 -9.46 14.02 16.62
N TRP A 685 -8.34 14.72 16.47
CA TRP A 685 -8.15 15.59 15.32
C TRP A 685 -8.21 14.79 14.01
N GLU A 686 -8.94 15.30 13.01
CA GLU A 686 -9.24 14.59 11.76
C GLU A 686 -7.99 14.27 10.93
N SER A 687 -6.94 15.09 11.03
CA SER A 687 -5.65 14.85 10.37
C SER A 687 -4.78 13.82 11.11
N ALA A 688 -5.13 13.43 12.33
CA ALA A 688 -4.31 12.54 13.13
C ALA A 688 -4.31 11.11 12.57
N ASN A 689 -3.13 10.52 12.46
CA ASN A 689 -2.95 9.17 11.92
C ASN A 689 -1.61 8.55 12.37
N GLY A 690 -1.56 7.22 12.45
CA GLY A 690 -0.33 6.51 12.78
C GLY A 690 -0.52 5.23 13.58
N VAL A 691 0.60 4.71 14.09
CA VAL A 691 0.66 3.54 14.96
C VAL A 691 0.50 4.00 16.40
N VAL A 692 -0.43 3.39 17.12
CA VAL A 692 -0.71 3.72 18.53
C VAL A 692 -0.41 2.56 19.45
N ASN A 693 0.08 2.84 20.65
CA ASN A 693 0.17 1.85 21.73
C ASN A 693 -1.21 1.65 22.34
N VAL A 694 -1.55 0.40 22.67
CA VAL A 694 -2.84 0.05 23.26
C VAL A 694 -2.69 -0.97 24.38
N VAL A 695 -3.63 -0.93 25.32
CA VAL A 695 -3.77 -1.91 26.39
C VAL A 695 -5.03 -2.74 26.13
N ASN A 696 -4.85 -4.04 25.92
CA ASN A 696 -5.93 -4.95 25.61
C ASN A 696 -6.65 -5.42 26.87
N GLY A 697 -7.99 -5.45 26.80
CA GLY A 697 -8.83 -6.10 27.80
C GLY A 697 -8.83 -7.62 27.64
N THR A 698 -9.44 -8.31 28.60
CA THR A 698 -9.62 -9.77 28.60
C THR A 698 -10.97 -10.20 28.03
N GLY A 699 -11.64 -9.30 27.30
CA GLY A 699 -12.93 -9.57 26.68
C GLY A 699 -12.82 -10.41 25.40
N PRO A 700 -13.96 -10.76 24.79
CA PRO A 700 -14.04 -11.59 23.59
C PRO A 700 -13.36 -10.98 22.34
N VAL A 701 -13.08 -9.68 22.34
CA VAL A 701 -12.44 -8.97 21.22
C VAL A 701 -10.99 -8.61 21.56
N GLY A 702 -10.74 -8.13 22.79
CA GLY A 702 -9.43 -7.66 23.25
C GLY A 702 -8.41 -8.78 23.48
N THR A 703 -8.84 -9.95 23.95
CA THR A 703 -7.92 -11.04 24.33
C THR A 703 -7.06 -11.47 23.16
N GLY A 704 -5.72 -11.45 23.33
CA GLY A 704 -4.76 -11.85 22.28
C GLY A 704 -4.65 -10.88 21.09
N ALA A 705 -5.23 -9.67 21.16
CA ALA A 705 -4.94 -8.61 20.20
C ALA A 705 -3.48 -8.13 20.31
N LEU A 706 -3.00 -7.42 19.30
CA LEU A 706 -1.68 -6.81 19.32
C LEU A 706 -1.61 -5.68 20.36
N PRO A 707 -0.44 -5.42 20.98
CA PRO A 707 -0.24 -4.28 21.87
C PRO A 707 -0.12 -2.94 21.12
N HIS A 708 -0.31 -2.95 19.80
CA HIS A 708 -0.37 -1.78 18.93
C HIS A 708 -1.64 -1.85 18.10
N SER A 709 -2.15 -0.69 17.71
CA SER A 709 -3.23 -0.55 16.73
C SER A 709 -2.88 0.54 15.72
N PHE A 710 -3.75 0.75 14.76
CA PHE A 710 -3.61 1.80 13.76
C PHE A 710 -4.77 2.78 13.84
N VAL A 711 -4.49 4.07 13.64
CA VAL A 711 -5.50 5.14 13.63
C VAL A 711 -5.39 6.00 12.39
N TYR A 712 -6.54 6.47 11.91
CA TYR A 712 -6.69 7.50 10.90
C TYR A 712 -7.99 8.24 11.22
N SER A 713 -7.91 9.52 11.59
CA SER A 713 -9.01 10.25 12.24
C SER A 713 -9.57 9.51 13.49
N PRO A 714 -8.74 9.28 14.53
CA PRO A 714 -9.07 8.41 15.67
C PRO A 714 -10.32 8.84 16.45
N LEU A 715 -10.99 7.85 17.04
CA LEU A 715 -12.03 8.05 18.05
C LEU A 715 -11.68 7.32 19.36
N TRP A 716 -12.26 7.78 20.46
CA TRP A 716 -12.39 7.02 21.70
C TRP A 716 -13.81 7.15 22.26
N PHE A 717 -14.14 6.33 23.25
CA PHE A 717 -15.48 6.27 23.84
C PHE A 717 -15.46 6.65 25.32
N THR A 718 -16.36 7.55 25.71
CA THR A 718 -16.63 7.98 27.09
C THR A 718 -18.06 7.66 27.49
N ASP A 719 -18.42 7.96 28.75
CA ASP A 719 -19.79 7.81 29.29
C ASP A 719 -20.40 6.41 29.06
N LEU A 720 -19.57 5.38 29.24
CA LEU A 720 -19.95 4.00 28.98
C LEU A 720 -21.11 3.57 29.89
N GLY A 721 -22.20 3.11 29.27
CA GLY A 721 -23.38 2.61 29.98
C GLY A 721 -23.14 1.30 30.70
N ALA A 722 -24.08 0.93 31.57
CA ALA A 722 -24.06 -0.37 32.23
C ALA A 722 -24.07 -1.51 31.18
N GLY A 723 -23.18 -2.49 31.36
CA GLY A 723 -23.04 -3.62 30.42
C GLY A 723 -22.15 -3.34 29.20
N VAL A 724 -21.56 -2.14 29.09
CA VAL A 724 -20.52 -1.85 28.09
C VAL A 724 -19.15 -2.17 28.68
N ALA A 725 -18.43 -3.09 28.05
CA ALA A 725 -17.08 -3.50 28.42
C ALA A 725 -16.04 -2.79 27.54
N VAL A 726 -14.88 -2.51 28.12
CA VAL A 726 -13.73 -1.99 27.37
C VAL A 726 -12.87 -3.14 26.90
N GLU A 727 -12.77 -3.29 25.59
CA GLU A 727 -11.97 -4.33 24.92
C GLU A 727 -10.54 -3.88 24.68
N GLN A 728 -10.33 -2.57 24.51
CA GLN A 728 -9.01 -1.99 24.28
C GLN A 728 -9.00 -0.52 24.75
N ARG A 729 -7.89 -0.10 25.35
CA ARG A 729 -7.61 1.30 25.71
C ARG A 729 -6.42 1.82 24.92
N TYR A 730 -6.39 3.12 24.63
CA TYR A 730 -5.13 3.77 24.25
C TYR A 730 -4.14 3.68 25.41
N GLY A 731 -2.86 3.52 25.08
CA GLY A 731 -1.77 3.51 26.06
C GLY A 731 -1.61 4.86 26.78
N GLY A 732 -0.76 4.88 27.81
CA GLY A 732 -0.39 6.13 28.48
C GLY A 732 0.40 7.06 27.56
N THR A 733 1.36 6.50 26.81
CA THR A 733 1.94 7.13 25.62
C THR A 733 1.17 6.64 24.41
N VAL A 734 0.33 7.50 23.83
CA VAL A 734 -0.63 7.09 22.78
C VAL A 734 0.08 6.77 21.48
N LEU A 735 0.80 7.72 20.88
CA LEU A 735 1.41 7.53 19.57
C LEU A 735 2.75 6.81 19.70
N ALA A 736 2.91 5.71 18.96
CA ALA A 736 4.19 5.03 18.78
C ALA A 736 4.96 5.62 17.60
N ALA A 737 4.24 5.97 16.53
CA ALA A 737 4.75 6.68 15.36
C ALA A 737 3.60 7.30 14.56
N GLY A 738 3.87 8.43 13.89
CA GLY A 738 2.91 9.15 13.05
C GLY A 738 2.73 10.60 13.49
N HIS A 739 1.54 11.13 13.27
CA HIS A 739 1.19 12.51 13.54
C HIS A 739 -0.16 12.57 14.26
N TRP A 740 -0.17 13.15 15.45
CA TRP A 740 -1.39 13.38 16.22
C TRP A 740 -1.21 14.60 17.13
N ARG A 741 -1.68 15.75 16.66
CA ARG A 741 -1.75 16.98 17.46
C ARG A 741 -3.16 17.20 18.03
N ALA A 742 -3.25 18.05 19.04
CA ALA A 742 -4.52 18.66 19.41
C ALA A 742 -4.96 19.68 18.34
N ARG A 743 -6.27 19.92 18.26
CA ARG A 743 -6.85 21.06 17.54
C ARG A 743 -6.39 22.37 18.16
N GLU A 744 -6.62 23.48 17.47
CA GLU A 744 -6.29 24.82 17.96
C GLU A 744 -6.96 25.15 19.30
N ASP A 745 -8.13 24.57 19.59
CA ASP A 745 -8.85 24.73 20.86
C ASP A 745 -8.32 23.83 22.00
N GLY A 746 -7.24 23.07 21.76
CA GLY A 746 -6.62 22.15 22.71
C GLY A 746 -7.31 20.79 22.84
N THR A 747 -8.39 20.54 22.09
CA THR A 747 -9.12 19.26 22.13
C THR A 747 -8.56 18.24 21.13
N GLY A 748 -8.96 16.97 21.25
CA GLY A 748 -8.73 15.98 20.20
C GLY A 748 -7.29 15.45 20.09
N GLY A 749 -6.36 15.87 20.96
CA GLY A 749 -4.96 15.44 20.96
C GLY A 749 -4.70 14.12 21.70
N GLN A 750 -3.44 13.68 21.66
CA GLN A 750 -2.97 12.44 22.30
C GLN A 750 -3.28 12.40 23.81
N ASP A 751 -3.04 13.52 24.52
CA ASP A 751 -3.27 13.61 25.97
C ASP A 751 -4.74 13.36 26.35
N ALA A 752 -5.68 13.80 25.51
CA ALA A 752 -7.10 13.58 25.73
C ALA A 752 -7.51 12.12 25.48
N ALA A 753 -6.80 11.42 24.59
CA ALA A 753 -7.05 10.02 24.25
C ALA A 753 -6.37 9.04 25.22
N ALA A 754 -5.31 9.45 25.93
CA ALA A 754 -4.53 8.58 26.80
C ALA A 754 -5.40 7.82 27.82
N GLY A 755 -5.28 6.49 27.86
CA GLY A 755 -6.06 5.62 28.73
C GLY A 755 -7.56 5.48 28.38
N GLN A 756 -8.07 6.23 27.39
CA GLN A 756 -9.48 6.17 27.00
C GLN A 756 -9.81 4.88 26.24
N ALA A 757 -11.09 4.51 26.21
CA ALA A 757 -11.54 3.29 25.55
C ALA A 757 -11.46 3.46 24.02
N ALA A 758 -10.60 2.69 23.37
CA ALA A 758 -10.41 2.68 21.92
C ALA A 758 -11.35 1.67 21.23
N VAL A 759 -11.68 0.58 21.92
CA VAL A 759 -12.64 -0.43 21.45
C VAL A 759 -13.54 -0.82 22.62
N VAL A 760 -14.85 -0.83 22.38
CA VAL A 760 -15.85 -1.24 23.38
C VAL A 760 -16.79 -2.30 22.82
N SER A 761 -17.32 -3.14 23.69
CA SER A 761 -18.32 -4.14 23.37
C SER A 761 -19.47 -4.12 24.37
N GLY A 762 -20.62 -4.69 24.01
CA GLY A 762 -21.75 -4.81 24.93
C GLY A 762 -22.93 -5.51 24.29
N THR A 763 -24.00 -5.69 25.06
CA THR A 763 -25.29 -6.16 24.55
C THR A 763 -26.30 -5.02 24.63
N ALA A 764 -26.88 -4.64 23.49
CA ALA A 764 -27.91 -3.62 23.40
C ALA A 764 -29.22 -4.10 24.06
N ALA A 765 -30.13 -3.17 24.35
CA ALA A 765 -31.44 -3.51 24.93
C ALA A 765 -32.29 -4.46 24.05
N THR A 766 -32.02 -4.51 22.74
CA THR A 766 -32.66 -5.44 21.80
C THR A 766 -32.14 -6.88 21.92
N GLY A 767 -31.04 -7.10 22.65
CA GLY A 767 -30.30 -8.36 22.68
C GLY A 767 -29.15 -8.44 21.67
N ALA A 768 -29.00 -7.46 20.78
CA ALA A 768 -27.89 -7.41 19.83
C ALA A 768 -26.54 -7.29 20.56
N LYS A 769 -25.59 -8.16 20.23
CA LYS A 769 -24.19 -7.98 20.63
C LYS A 769 -23.54 -6.96 19.71
N VAL A 770 -22.91 -5.94 20.28
CA VAL A 770 -22.40 -4.79 19.56
C VAL A 770 -20.93 -4.55 19.92
N VAL A 771 -20.12 -4.25 18.91
CA VAL A 771 -18.71 -3.85 19.06
C VAL A 771 -18.47 -2.54 18.32
N LEU A 772 -17.82 -1.58 18.96
CA LEU A 772 -17.46 -0.28 18.38
C LEU A 772 -15.93 -0.13 18.35
N PHE A 773 -15.37 0.06 17.16
CA PHE A 773 -13.95 0.36 16.96
C PHE A 773 -13.76 1.87 16.75
N GLY A 774 -12.96 2.50 17.61
CA GLY A 774 -12.43 3.85 17.41
C GLY A 774 -11.07 3.88 16.68
N THR A 775 -10.48 2.71 16.46
CA THR A 775 -9.28 2.47 15.66
C THR A 775 -9.62 2.00 14.24
N GLU A 776 -8.62 1.86 13.39
CA GLU A 776 -8.74 1.53 11.96
C GLU A 776 -8.06 0.18 11.63
N PRO A 777 -8.61 -0.96 12.11
CA PRO A 777 -7.93 -2.26 12.08
C PRO A 777 -7.84 -2.91 10.69
N MET A 778 -8.48 -2.34 9.65
CA MET A 778 -8.45 -2.87 8.27
C MET A 778 -7.96 -1.84 7.25
N PHE A 779 -7.41 -0.72 7.71
CA PHE A 779 -7.01 0.41 6.86
C PHE A 779 -6.10 0.01 5.69
N ARG A 780 -6.57 0.22 4.46
CA ARG A 780 -5.85 0.05 3.19
C ARG A 780 -5.11 -1.29 3.06
N ASP A 781 -5.69 -2.36 3.62
CA ASP A 781 -5.06 -3.69 3.68
C ASP A 781 -3.64 -3.71 4.32
N HIS A 782 -3.34 -2.69 5.15
CA HIS A 782 -2.03 -2.53 5.76
C HIS A 782 -1.87 -3.26 7.12
N PRO A 783 -2.70 -3.05 8.16
CA PRO A 783 -2.43 -3.58 9.50
C PRO A 783 -2.89 -5.04 9.65
N LYS A 784 -2.30 -5.95 8.88
CA LYS A 784 -2.74 -7.35 8.71
C LYS A 784 -2.83 -8.16 10.02
N GLY A 785 -2.05 -7.80 11.03
CA GLY A 785 -2.08 -8.43 12.35
C GLY A 785 -3.32 -8.06 13.19
N LEU A 786 -4.07 -7.04 12.80
CA LEU A 786 -5.31 -6.61 13.48
C LEU A 786 -6.57 -7.31 12.94
N TYR A 787 -6.50 -8.00 11.80
CA TYR A 787 -7.68 -8.60 11.16
C TYR A 787 -8.34 -9.68 12.01
N ALA A 788 -7.54 -10.43 12.78
CA ALA A 788 -8.06 -11.41 13.74
C ALA A 788 -8.92 -10.76 14.84
N GLN A 789 -8.62 -9.52 15.23
CA GLN A 789 -9.44 -8.79 16.21
C GLN A 789 -10.84 -8.49 15.65
N VAL A 790 -10.92 -8.06 14.38
CA VAL A 790 -12.20 -7.83 13.70
C VAL A 790 -12.98 -9.14 13.54
N ALA A 791 -12.30 -10.23 13.15
CA ALA A 791 -12.94 -11.53 13.05
C ALA A 791 -13.49 -12.04 14.39
N ARG A 792 -12.76 -11.84 15.49
CA ARG A 792 -13.26 -12.16 16.84
C ARG A 792 -14.50 -11.36 17.19
N ALA A 793 -14.54 -10.07 16.82
CA ALA A 793 -15.73 -9.23 16.99
C ALA A 793 -16.93 -9.76 16.16
N LEU A 794 -16.71 -10.13 14.89
CA LEU A 794 -17.76 -10.70 14.03
C LEU A 794 -18.28 -12.03 14.58
N PHE A 795 -17.39 -12.95 14.96
CA PHE A 795 -17.79 -14.23 15.55
C PHE A 795 -18.54 -14.03 16.85
N TRP A 796 -18.05 -13.19 17.76
CA TRP A 796 -18.74 -12.94 19.01
C TRP A 796 -20.11 -12.28 18.81
N ALA A 797 -20.19 -11.26 17.95
CA ALA A 797 -21.42 -10.53 17.69
C ALA A 797 -22.49 -11.39 16.99
N GLY A 798 -22.09 -12.28 16.08
CA GLY A 798 -23.00 -13.17 15.35
C GLY A 798 -23.29 -14.52 16.01
N THR A 799 -22.63 -14.86 17.13
CA THR A 799 -22.96 -16.08 17.90
C THR A 799 -24.16 -15.82 18.80
N ARG A 800 -25.18 -16.67 18.70
CA ARG A 800 -26.41 -16.58 19.50
C ARG A 800 -26.23 -17.15 20.89
#